data_AF-A0A953XNG8-F1
#
_entry.id   AF-A0A953XNG8-F1
#
_cell.length_a   1.000
_cell.length_b   1.000
_cell.length_c   1.000
_cell.angle_alpha   90.00
_cell.angle_beta   90.00
_cell.angle_gamma   90.00
#
_symmetry.space_group_name_H-M   'P 1'
#
loop_
_entity.id
_entity.type
_entity.pdbx_description
1 polymer ?
#
loop_
_entity_poly.entity_id
_entity_poly.type
_entity_poly.pdbx_seq_one_letter_code
_entity_poly.pdbx_strand_id
1 'polypeptide(L)'
;MRHTAACLLLCLLASALCAQDVPGPSGEEWAGELKEIYLDPALKSGDLDAHAQTLARLIEKKASVPALRRWEAIESEVSNPSAIYDALSTLGKDNFKACGIEADLFADAWVKLARRFSSDMAWQEVARQWNGLTEAAYVGPFADGTASAYDDIFSPEVMLDFGAEYDGVYGRIGWAPVRHYRDLKAELDMYDQQRWAGYCYYVATALVSDDDREAWIKLKASGPTKVWLNGQCILMADARASEQPDEVHLCVELVRGRNLLLVKLSSISSLRIRVRDDKGQPSKNIMSVVPKAGDKKVVMRGVDPASLQAGMPKELLKYQALGDIMEKAGDKKWLAYHRLSYAAEAEARGLSDLANWSAGTALELAGDEPLIQLAFLAAIDKGRLYSSSERRKLTRAMTEDLIAKDPQLVPAVFRKAELLASDERYREAVELLRGALEYTPAKWRVYLQLGEVFRDANWSSEHEAVIKAALKEAPTALPVLAAASDYYASMGALARENELDLQRLAILPGDPDAHMSLANTLSRTGDLDGSIKHWRILVAGDPGNDFTMGRLAEALAGNGKLAEALEVYETLSAQSERPEEGLYQAARVCLQLGREEQGAKYLERVLEVDPGHHLARRELQRMRGESEDFWSAYTIGPEEVAKVDITREQFPRAASAMILDELIQHVYADGSSISYVHQIRKILTQDGVDARGKERVPGELINARTIQPDGTVIEPITQPGGLIEFPGVKIGALLDIEYVQRSDGGPLRTLDGDAFYFIDQHLAEPFGISRWVVIAPPQMPFNVIHHNLRADDPGVTITQQASADAVVRIWDVRNPRMPEAEGFMPSPLEIIPWIEFVQPRDWRIRARKLADDGLRQVMDTPLIRSRADELVKGLETDESKAHAIYDWVNATFTTGGDAWNAHQALKAGAGEREEVFISLCAAAGIELGFAYIDPAPAFKSPPEESLPRPHWAYPNKDDFDAMSVVVRRDDGSLAWLDLHDRMRPFGEIPARLANAPAILWMAGEYSLTFLPGTDREKDRFENRVNIQLAADGSASLEGSITVRGERSYTLKEQMRNTPNDELCSNLEADLAQQYQGFEVSECLFPRLGEVGEPLVQEYKGNVRKLADQAGDGLSLTLPGEKLGRLLSILVGARKREFDLSLTFDLVQQDEMRISPPEGYAFKEVPKDLVYPTAPLTYELKFRIDDGDLIVTRKLVLGPGRFKPAEYNDLVEQIKQIKQSEDSVLKLVKEGS
;
A
#
# COMPACT_ATOMS: atom_id res chain seq x y z
N MET A 1 -16.92 27.43 -4.04
CA MET A 1 -17.83 27.17 -2.89
C MET A 1 -17.31 26.07 -1.96
N ARG A 2 -16.24 25.37 -2.37
CA ARG A 2 -15.57 24.31 -1.59
C ARG A 2 -14.54 24.79 -0.55
N HIS A 3 -14.49 26.09 -0.17
CA HIS A 3 -13.56 26.63 0.86
C HIS A 3 -14.16 27.82 1.64
N THR A 4 -15.48 28.00 1.68
CA THR A 4 -16.08 29.35 1.62
C THR A 4 -16.15 30.13 2.94
N ALA A 5 -15.57 29.64 4.03
CA ALA A 5 -16.28 29.91 5.28
C ALA A 5 -15.41 29.93 6.55
N ALA A 6 -14.08 29.95 6.31
CA ALA A 6 -13.05 29.67 7.28
C ALA A 6 -12.59 30.83 8.17
N CYS A 7 -12.31 32.04 7.70
CA CYS A 7 -11.37 32.87 8.48
C CYS A 7 -11.95 34.18 9.02
N LEU A 8 -13.16 34.11 9.53
CA LEU A 8 -13.98 35.26 9.77
C LEU A 8 -14.35 35.51 11.22
N LEU A 9 -13.37 35.72 12.06
CA LEU A 9 -13.47 36.57 13.23
C LEU A 9 -12.09 36.38 13.93
N LEU A 10 -10.97 36.92 13.40
CA LEU A 10 -9.76 37.08 14.24
C LEU A 10 -8.90 38.31 14.01
N CYS A 11 -9.45 39.49 14.27
CA CYS A 11 -8.59 40.59 14.74
C CYS A 11 -9.36 41.65 15.57
N LEU A 12 -10.69 41.62 15.69
CA LEU A 12 -11.43 42.65 16.47
C LEU A 12 -11.40 42.43 18.01
N LEU A 13 -10.69 41.42 18.51
CA LEU A 13 -10.30 41.35 19.92
C LEU A 13 -8.78 41.50 20.14
N ALA A 14 -7.96 41.38 19.08
CA ALA A 14 -6.53 41.69 19.18
C ALA A 14 -6.29 43.20 19.35
N SER A 15 -7.20 44.04 18.88
CA SER A 15 -7.13 45.50 19.09
C SER A 15 -7.79 46.00 20.38
N ALA A 16 -8.65 45.22 21.03
CA ALA A 16 -9.29 45.69 22.26
C ALA A 16 -8.45 45.42 23.54
N LEU A 17 -7.49 44.48 23.51
CA LEU A 17 -6.81 44.01 24.73
C LEU A 17 -5.28 43.93 24.70
N CYS A 18 -4.59 44.31 23.62
CA CYS A 18 -3.14 44.52 23.64
C CYS A 18 -2.79 45.96 23.29
N ALA A 19 -2.98 46.82 24.29
CA ALA A 19 -2.50 48.18 24.35
C ALA A 19 -0.97 48.24 24.10
N GLN A 20 -0.54 49.35 23.48
CA GLN A 20 0.77 49.99 23.59
C GLN A 20 1.97 49.02 23.67
N ASP A 21 2.69 48.82 22.54
CA ASP A 21 4.16 48.56 22.47
C ASP A 21 4.62 47.57 21.38
N VAL A 22 3.80 47.20 20.39
CA VAL A 22 4.29 46.49 19.18
C VAL A 22 4.30 47.44 17.97
N PRO A 23 5.46 47.74 17.36
CA PRO A 23 5.53 48.56 16.15
C PRO A 23 5.13 47.72 14.92
N GLY A 24 3.90 47.90 14.45
CA GLY A 24 3.31 47.31 13.24
C GLY A 24 1.92 47.89 12.97
N PRO A 25 1.30 47.69 11.78
CA PRO A 25 -0.04 48.18 11.49
C PRO A 25 -1.02 47.72 12.58
N SER A 26 -1.84 48.64 13.08
CA SER A 26 -2.69 48.42 14.26
C SER A 26 -3.61 47.21 14.06
N GLY A 27 -3.85 46.40 15.09
CA GLY A 27 -4.74 45.22 15.01
C GLY A 27 -6.16 45.50 14.50
N GLU A 28 -6.61 46.77 14.52
CA GLU A 28 -7.88 47.20 13.93
C GLU A 28 -7.88 47.12 12.40
N GLU A 29 -6.74 47.36 11.73
CA GLU A 29 -6.65 47.37 10.27
C GLU A 29 -6.79 45.97 9.67
N TRP A 30 -6.20 44.95 10.31
CA TRP A 30 -6.28 43.53 9.91
C TRP A 30 -7.68 42.94 10.15
N ALA A 31 -8.35 43.35 11.22
CA ALA A 31 -9.71 42.90 11.51
C ALA A 31 -10.74 43.38 10.50
N GLY A 32 -10.57 44.63 10.04
CA GLY A 32 -11.35 45.19 8.94
C GLY A 32 -11.19 44.38 7.67
N GLU A 33 -9.95 43.97 7.34
CA GLU A 33 -9.67 43.16 6.14
C GLU A 33 -10.29 41.78 6.19
N LEU A 34 -10.07 41.00 7.26
CA LEU A 34 -10.64 39.66 7.37
C LEU A 34 -12.17 39.68 7.35
N LYS A 35 -12.79 40.73 7.89
CA LYS A 35 -14.23 40.96 7.80
C LYS A 35 -14.65 41.26 6.36
N GLU A 36 -13.93 42.12 5.66
CA GLU A 36 -14.18 42.41 4.24
C GLU A 36 -13.98 41.18 3.35
N ILE A 37 -13.07 40.26 3.70
CA ILE A 37 -12.81 39.04 2.95
C ILE A 37 -13.86 37.96 3.25
N TYR A 38 -13.99 37.54 4.51
CA TYR A 38 -14.73 36.31 4.80
C TYR A 38 -16.21 36.58 5.16
N LEU A 39 -16.58 37.81 5.58
CA LEU A 39 -17.98 38.24 5.83
C LEU A 39 -18.54 39.02 4.63
N ASP A 40 -17.84 38.99 3.50
CA ASP A 40 -18.32 39.59 2.26
C ASP A 40 -19.75 39.08 1.98
N PRO A 41 -20.76 39.96 1.93
CA PRO A 41 -22.13 39.58 1.58
C PRO A 41 -22.22 38.78 0.28
N ALA A 42 -21.28 39.01 -0.65
CA ALA A 42 -21.17 38.32 -1.91
C ALA A 42 -20.93 36.80 -1.74
N LEU A 43 -20.28 36.36 -0.66
CA LEU A 43 -20.09 34.93 -0.38
C LEU A 43 -21.40 34.21 -0.03
N LYS A 44 -22.33 34.89 0.66
CA LYS A 44 -23.64 34.32 1.01
C LYS A 44 -24.50 34.09 -0.22
N SER A 45 -24.52 35.05 -1.13
CA SER A 45 -25.27 34.99 -2.38
C SER A 45 -24.58 34.18 -3.48
N GLY A 46 -23.35 33.71 -3.25
CA GLY A 46 -22.55 33.04 -4.27
C GLY A 46 -22.14 33.96 -5.41
N ASP A 47 -21.91 35.24 -5.16
CA ASP A 47 -21.33 36.19 -6.12
C ASP A 47 -19.81 36.25 -5.94
N LEU A 48 -19.08 35.31 -6.55
CA LEU A 48 -17.62 35.27 -6.41
C LEU A 48 -16.91 36.37 -7.21
N ASP A 49 -17.59 37.01 -8.16
CA ASP A 49 -17.01 38.07 -8.97
C ASP A 49 -16.95 39.38 -8.18
N ALA A 50 -18.04 39.74 -7.49
CA ALA A 50 -18.03 40.83 -6.54
C ALA A 50 -17.00 40.57 -5.41
N HIS A 51 -16.92 39.32 -4.94
CA HIS A 51 -15.94 38.95 -3.94
C HIS A 51 -14.49 39.07 -4.46
N ALA A 52 -14.19 38.62 -5.68
CA ALA A 52 -12.87 38.76 -6.28
C ALA A 52 -12.43 40.22 -6.42
N GLN A 53 -13.36 41.15 -6.72
CA GLN A 53 -13.06 42.59 -6.73
C GLN A 53 -12.67 43.10 -5.33
N THR A 54 -13.35 42.62 -4.29
CA THR A 54 -12.97 42.89 -2.89
C THR A 54 -11.56 42.38 -2.60
N LEU A 55 -11.22 41.15 -3.00
CA LEU A 55 -9.89 40.58 -2.81
C LEU A 55 -8.82 41.37 -3.56
N ALA A 56 -9.05 41.73 -4.81
CA ALA A 56 -8.12 42.49 -5.64
C ALA A 56 -7.78 43.84 -5.01
N ARG A 57 -8.81 44.58 -4.58
CA ARG A 57 -8.65 45.86 -3.87
C ARG A 57 -7.82 45.71 -2.60
N LEU A 58 -8.00 44.61 -1.86
CA LEU A 58 -7.27 44.35 -0.62
C LEU A 58 -5.80 43.95 -0.87
N ILE A 59 -5.55 43.14 -1.89
CA ILE A 59 -4.18 42.80 -2.34
C ILE A 59 -3.45 44.08 -2.77
N GLU A 60 -4.07 44.89 -3.62
CA GLU A 60 -3.45 46.13 -4.14
C GLU A 60 -3.19 47.15 -3.03
N LYS A 61 -4.15 47.38 -2.14
CA LYS A 61 -4.07 48.44 -1.13
C LYS A 61 -3.15 48.08 0.04
N LYS A 62 -3.04 46.80 0.39
CA LYS A 62 -2.47 46.36 1.67
C LYS A 62 -1.58 45.11 1.62
N ALA A 63 -1.30 44.55 0.44
CA ALA A 63 -0.55 43.30 0.31
C ALA A 63 -1.14 42.16 1.18
N SER A 64 -2.46 42.01 1.15
CA SER A 64 -3.19 41.13 2.06
C SER A 64 -3.01 39.64 1.67
N VAL A 65 -2.15 38.93 2.42
CA VAL A 65 -1.91 37.48 2.26
C VAL A 65 -3.20 36.65 2.39
N PRO A 66 -4.09 36.92 3.36
CA PRO A 66 -5.36 36.21 3.44
C PRO A 66 -6.22 36.41 2.20
N ALA A 67 -6.22 37.61 1.61
CA ALA A 67 -6.96 37.88 0.37
C ALA A 67 -6.38 37.09 -0.81
N LEU A 68 -5.04 36.97 -0.89
CA LEU A 68 -4.37 36.17 -1.90
C LEU A 68 -4.71 34.68 -1.77
N ARG A 69 -4.58 34.10 -0.57
CA ARG A 69 -4.91 32.68 -0.35
C ARG A 69 -6.38 32.38 -0.60
N ARG A 70 -7.24 33.32 -0.19
CA ARG A 70 -8.66 33.23 -0.48
C ARG A 70 -8.92 33.23 -1.99
N TRP A 71 -8.19 34.06 -2.72
CA TRP A 71 -8.24 34.11 -4.17
C TRP A 71 -7.81 32.77 -4.79
N GLU A 72 -6.65 32.23 -4.41
CA GLU A 72 -6.16 30.95 -4.96
C GLU A 72 -7.18 29.82 -4.79
N ALA A 73 -7.91 29.83 -3.66
CA ALA A 73 -8.97 28.87 -3.36
C ALA A 73 -10.24 29.01 -4.22
N ILE A 74 -10.47 30.16 -4.86
CA ILE A 74 -11.67 30.43 -5.67
C ILE A 74 -11.37 30.78 -7.13
N GLU A 75 -10.09 30.88 -7.52
CA GLU A 75 -9.63 31.37 -8.82
C GLU A 75 -10.38 30.74 -10.00
N SER A 76 -10.56 29.42 -9.96
CA SER A 76 -11.22 28.65 -11.02
C SER A 76 -12.74 28.82 -11.08
N GLU A 77 -13.35 29.47 -10.09
CA GLU A 77 -14.80 29.65 -9.98
C GLU A 77 -15.26 31.09 -10.28
N VAL A 78 -14.34 32.00 -10.57
CA VAL A 78 -14.60 33.41 -10.88
C VAL A 78 -14.73 33.58 -12.40
N SER A 79 -15.67 34.43 -12.84
CA SER A 79 -15.93 34.64 -14.27
C SER A 79 -14.78 35.34 -14.99
N ASN A 80 -14.06 36.23 -14.32
CA ASN A 80 -12.90 36.96 -14.85
C ASN A 80 -11.85 37.28 -13.75
N PRO A 81 -10.62 36.73 -13.82
CA PRO A 81 -9.55 36.98 -12.84
C PRO A 81 -8.83 38.35 -12.96
N SER A 82 -9.10 39.15 -14.00
CA SER A 82 -8.25 40.30 -14.39
C SER A 82 -7.96 41.30 -13.26
N ALA A 83 -8.96 41.61 -12.43
CA ALA A 83 -8.77 42.55 -11.32
C ALA A 83 -7.67 42.09 -10.34
N ILE A 84 -7.55 40.79 -10.08
CA ILE A 84 -6.52 40.23 -9.19
C ILE A 84 -5.15 40.25 -9.87
N TYR A 85 -5.12 39.91 -11.16
CA TYR A 85 -3.88 40.00 -11.94
C TYR A 85 -3.34 41.43 -11.97
N ASP A 86 -4.20 42.43 -12.16
CA ASP A 86 -3.82 43.85 -12.14
C ASP A 86 -3.30 44.28 -10.76
N ALA A 87 -3.94 43.81 -9.68
CA ALA A 87 -3.50 44.05 -8.30
C ALA A 87 -2.11 43.45 -8.04
N LEU A 88 -1.89 42.18 -8.42
CA LEU A 88 -0.60 41.51 -8.27
C LEU A 88 0.48 42.11 -9.18
N SER A 89 0.12 42.52 -10.40
CA SER A 89 1.04 43.19 -11.31
C SER A 89 1.48 44.55 -10.80
N THR A 90 0.62 45.23 -10.07
CA THR A 90 0.96 46.49 -9.40
C THR A 90 1.98 46.25 -8.28
N LEU A 91 1.81 45.20 -7.48
CA LEU A 91 2.83 44.76 -6.49
C LEU A 91 4.12 44.28 -7.16
N GLY A 92 4.03 43.56 -8.27
CA GLY A 92 5.18 43.05 -9.01
C GLY A 92 6.14 44.14 -9.48
N LYS A 93 5.64 45.36 -9.77
CA LYS A 93 6.47 46.51 -10.21
C LYS A 93 7.53 46.94 -9.20
N ASP A 94 7.37 46.64 -7.92
CA ASP A 94 8.35 46.96 -6.88
C ASP A 94 9.18 45.76 -6.40
N ASN A 95 9.02 44.60 -7.06
CA ASN A 95 9.48 43.28 -6.61
C ASN A 95 8.89 42.90 -5.24
N PHE A 96 7.57 43.03 -5.05
CA PHE A 96 6.83 42.57 -3.87
C PHE A 96 7.42 43.05 -2.51
N LYS A 97 8.09 44.20 -2.49
CA LYS A 97 8.85 44.67 -1.30
C LYS A 97 7.95 44.96 -0.11
N ALA A 98 6.72 45.41 -0.38
CA ALA A 98 5.72 45.69 0.65
C ALA A 98 5.20 44.42 1.35
N CYS A 99 5.41 43.23 0.78
CA CYS A 99 4.88 41.96 1.29
C CYS A 99 5.77 41.32 2.37
N GLY A 100 7.00 41.81 2.56
CA GLY A 100 7.95 41.24 3.53
C GLY A 100 8.20 39.75 3.28
N ILE A 101 8.13 38.96 4.36
CA ILE A 101 8.49 37.52 4.35
C ILE A 101 7.60 36.62 3.48
N GLU A 102 6.43 37.14 3.12
CA GLU A 102 5.38 36.47 2.33
C GLU A 102 5.49 36.75 0.83
N ALA A 103 6.49 37.54 0.42
CA ALA A 103 6.66 37.94 -0.97
C ALA A 103 6.79 36.76 -1.94
N ASP A 104 7.30 35.61 -1.48
CA ASP A 104 7.37 34.38 -2.28
C ASP A 104 5.98 33.89 -2.71
N LEU A 105 4.97 33.95 -1.83
CA LEU A 105 3.61 33.52 -2.14
C LEU A 105 2.99 34.42 -3.22
N PHE A 106 3.19 35.73 -3.12
CA PHE A 106 2.72 36.70 -4.12
C PHE A 106 3.47 36.56 -5.44
N ALA A 107 4.78 36.29 -5.39
CA ALA A 107 5.58 36.05 -6.58
C ALA A 107 5.11 34.79 -7.31
N ASP A 108 4.92 33.68 -6.59
CA ASP A 108 4.44 32.41 -7.15
C ASP A 108 3.02 32.57 -7.77
N ALA A 109 2.10 33.24 -7.06
CA ALA A 109 0.75 33.50 -7.56
C ALA A 109 0.72 34.47 -8.75
N TRP A 110 1.56 35.52 -8.73
CA TRP A 110 1.68 36.45 -9.84
C TRP A 110 2.27 35.77 -11.07
N VAL A 111 3.34 34.97 -10.93
CA VAL A 111 3.91 34.18 -12.04
C VAL A 111 2.85 33.25 -12.63
N LYS A 112 2.08 32.56 -11.77
CA LYS A 112 0.99 31.66 -12.18
C LYS A 112 -0.10 32.39 -13.00
N LEU A 113 -0.44 33.63 -12.66
CA LEU A 113 -1.45 34.43 -13.37
C LEU A 113 -0.86 35.16 -14.59
N ALA A 114 0.34 35.70 -14.48
CA ALA A 114 1.00 36.45 -15.56
C ALA A 114 1.17 35.60 -16.81
N ARG A 115 1.52 34.33 -16.67
CA ARG A 115 1.55 33.37 -17.80
C ARG A 115 0.20 33.18 -18.49
N ARG A 116 -0.93 33.42 -17.80
CA ARG A 116 -2.29 33.28 -18.35
C ARG A 116 -2.80 34.58 -18.98
N PHE A 117 -2.37 35.73 -18.47
CA PHE A 117 -2.81 37.07 -18.90
C PHE A 117 -1.90 37.72 -19.94
N SER A 118 -0.66 37.25 -20.08
CA SER A 118 0.32 37.79 -21.04
C SER A 118 0.94 36.66 -21.86
N SER A 119 0.97 36.84 -23.18
CA SER A 119 1.81 36.04 -24.08
C SER A 119 3.25 36.56 -24.17
N ASP A 120 3.52 37.76 -23.64
CA ASP A 120 4.88 38.28 -23.48
C ASP A 120 5.54 37.64 -22.24
N MET A 121 6.75 37.14 -22.42
CA MET A 121 7.52 36.30 -21.49
C MET A 121 8.20 37.11 -20.38
N ALA A 122 7.84 38.40 -20.22
CA ALA A 122 8.40 39.31 -19.23
C ALA A 122 8.30 38.81 -17.77
N TRP A 123 7.31 37.96 -17.46
CA TRP A 123 7.15 37.34 -16.15
C TRP A 123 8.27 36.33 -15.81
N GLN A 124 8.95 35.77 -16.83
CA GLN A 124 10.07 34.84 -16.63
C GLN A 124 11.29 35.52 -16.02
N GLU A 125 11.52 36.80 -16.32
CA GLU A 125 12.64 37.56 -15.78
C GLU A 125 12.48 37.81 -14.27
N VAL A 126 11.24 38.09 -13.85
CA VAL A 126 10.89 38.17 -12.43
C VAL A 126 11.00 36.79 -11.78
N ALA A 127 10.50 35.72 -12.40
CA ALA A 127 10.69 34.36 -11.87
C ALA A 127 12.19 34.02 -11.66
N ARG A 128 13.05 34.33 -12.63
CA ARG A 128 14.51 34.13 -12.51
C ARG A 128 15.16 34.90 -11.37
N GLN A 129 14.75 36.15 -11.14
CA GLN A 129 15.28 36.96 -10.02
C GLN A 129 14.84 36.43 -8.65
N TRP A 130 13.74 35.69 -8.60
CA TRP A 130 13.16 35.11 -7.38
C TRP A 130 13.51 33.63 -7.17
N ASN A 131 14.12 32.99 -8.17
CA ASN A 131 14.45 31.57 -8.18
C ASN A 131 15.54 31.19 -7.17
N GLY A 132 15.51 29.90 -6.82
CA GLY A 132 16.41 29.23 -5.87
C GLY A 132 17.76 28.81 -6.46
N LEU A 133 18.36 27.73 -5.94
CA LEU A 133 19.62 27.16 -6.45
C LEU A 133 19.57 26.93 -7.96
N THR A 134 20.47 27.56 -8.71
CA THR A 134 20.60 27.34 -10.17
C THR A 134 21.73 26.39 -10.54
N GLU A 135 22.66 26.16 -9.61
CA GLU A 135 23.84 25.30 -9.81
C GLU A 135 24.08 24.40 -8.60
N ALA A 136 24.14 23.09 -8.82
CA ALA A 136 24.46 22.10 -7.81
C ALA A 136 25.20 20.91 -8.44
N ALA A 137 25.81 20.09 -7.59
CA ALA A 137 26.31 18.75 -7.93
C ALA A 137 25.53 17.71 -7.14
N TYR A 138 25.48 16.47 -7.64
CA TYR A 138 24.87 15.35 -6.94
C TYR A 138 25.77 14.12 -6.99
N VAL A 139 25.54 13.17 -6.06
CA VAL A 139 26.15 11.84 -6.07
C VAL A 139 25.17 10.80 -5.52
N GLY A 140 25.13 9.63 -6.15
CA GLY A 140 24.20 8.54 -5.83
C GLY A 140 23.89 7.69 -7.09
N PRO A 141 23.02 6.66 -6.97
CA PRO A 141 22.32 6.26 -5.76
C PRO A 141 23.18 5.42 -4.80
N PHE A 142 23.05 5.66 -3.49
CA PHE A 142 23.72 4.90 -2.43
C PHE A 142 22.90 3.72 -1.90
N ALA A 143 21.57 3.81 -1.96
CA ALA A 143 20.64 2.77 -1.53
C ALA A 143 19.36 2.78 -2.37
N ASP A 144 18.69 1.64 -2.44
CA ASP A 144 17.45 1.41 -3.16
C ASP A 144 16.23 1.89 -2.39
N GLY A 145 15.37 2.65 -3.09
CA GLY A 145 13.89 2.70 -2.95
C GLY A 145 13.21 3.03 -1.61
N THR A 146 13.90 2.99 -0.48
CA THR A 146 13.29 2.89 0.85
C THR A 146 13.58 4.14 1.66
N ALA A 147 12.57 4.58 2.42
CA ALA A 147 12.70 5.74 3.31
C ALA A 147 13.71 5.46 4.43
N SER A 148 14.00 4.18 4.71
CA SER A 148 15.01 3.70 5.66
C SER A 148 16.47 3.96 5.29
N ALA A 149 16.79 4.25 4.03
CA ALA A 149 18.14 4.74 3.67
C ALA A 149 18.50 6.06 4.37
N TYR A 150 17.52 6.74 4.96
CA TYR A 150 17.71 7.93 5.80
C TYR A 150 18.64 7.68 6.99
N ASP A 151 18.53 6.52 7.66
CA ASP A 151 19.30 6.22 8.89
C ASP A 151 20.75 5.81 8.59
N ASP A 152 21.00 5.24 7.41
CA ASP A 152 22.33 4.80 6.98
C ASP A 152 23.32 5.98 6.89
N ILE A 153 24.57 5.75 7.29
CA ILE A 153 25.64 6.76 7.19
C ILE A 153 26.50 6.42 5.97
N PHE A 154 26.37 7.20 4.90
CA PHE A 154 27.24 7.09 3.73
C PHE A 154 28.43 8.03 3.82
N SER A 155 29.48 7.76 3.03
CA SER A 155 30.74 8.52 3.09
C SER A 155 30.58 10.05 3.00
N PRO A 156 29.68 10.63 2.17
CA PRO A 156 29.44 12.08 2.17
C PRO A 156 28.96 12.66 3.52
N GLU A 157 28.35 11.86 4.41
CA GLU A 157 27.94 12.25 5.78
C GLU A 157 29.07 12.21 6.80
N VAL A 158 30.25 11.70 6.42
CA VAL A 158 31.44 11.63 7.28
C VAL A 158 32.48 12.62 6.77
N MET A 159 32.75 12.56 5.46
CA MET A 159 33.71 13.43 4.79
C MET A 159 33.22 13.74 3.38
N LEU A 160 32.95 15.02 3.14
CA LEU A 160 32.55 15.52 1.83
C LEU A 160 33.80 15.75 0.96
N ASP A 161 33.94 14.94 -0.10
CA ASP A 161 35.03 14.98 -1.07
C ASP A 161 34.49 14.89 -2.52
N PHE A 162 34.63 15.99 -3.27
CA PHE A 162 34.15 16.09 -4.65
C PHE A 162 35.00 15.33 -5.68
N GLY A 163 36.20 14.87 -5.29
CA GLY A 163 37.07 14.06 -6.14
C GLY A 163 37.03 12.56 -5.83
N ALA A 164 36.29 12.14 -4.79
CA ALA A 164 36.19 10.74 -4.40
C ALA A 164 35.14 9.99 -5.24
N GLU A 165 35.44 8.71 -5.48
CA GLU A 165 34.48 7.73 -5.97
C GLU A 165 34.01 6.86 -4.81
N TYR A 166 32.72 6.55 -4.81
CA TYR A 166 32.03 5.79 -3.76
C TYR A 166 31.46 4.49 -4.33
N ASP A 167 31.19 3.53 -3.45
CA ASP A 167 30.41 2.35 -3.80
C ASP A 167 28.92 2.71 -3.74
N GLY A 168 28.25 2.71 -4.89
CA GLY A 168 26.82 2.88 -5.03
C GLY A 168 26.10 1.55 -5.28
N VAL A 169 24.77 1.59 -5.34
CA VAL A 169 23.91 0.39 -5.49
C VAL A 169 24.29 -0.45 -6.72
N TYR A 170 24.71 0.19 -7.80
CA TYR A 170 24.96 -0.45 -9.10
C TYR A 170 26.41 -0.33 -9.58
N GLY A 171 27.35 -0.02 -8.67
CA GLY A 171 28.77 0.14 -8.99
C GLY A 171 29.35 1.45 -8.47
N ARG A 172 30.50 1.85 -9.02
CA ARG A 172 31.21 3.05 -8.59
C ARG A 172 30.48 4.32 -9.03
N ILE A 173 30.24 5.24 -8.09
CA ILE A 173 29.55 6.50 -8.31
C ILE A 173 30.44 7.68 -7.91
N GLY A 174 30.26 8.82 -8.57
CA GLY A 174 31.01 10.05 -8.31
C GLY A 174 30.14 11.29 -8.48
N TRP A 175 30.67 12.44 -8.06
CA TRP A 175 29.96 13.71 -8.15
C TRP A 175 29.76 14.15 -9.61
N ALA A 176 28.54 14.51 -9.96
CA ALA A 176 28.18 15.05 -11.26
C ALA A 176 27.43 16.39 -11.12
N PRO A 177 27.64 17.36 -12.03
CA PRO A 177 26.82 18.57 -12.04
C PRO A 177 25.36 18.25 -12.35
N VAL A 178 24.45 18.93 -11.68
CA VAL A 178 23.03 18.94 -12.04
C VAL A 178 22.89 19.60 -13.41
N ARG A 179 22.25 18.90 -14.36
CA ARG A 179 22.11 19.34 -15.76
C ARG A 179 20.73 19.93 -16.05
N HIS A 180 19.71 19.52 -15.29
CA HIS A 180 18.32 19.85 -15.54
C HIS A 180 17.69 20.48 -14.29
N TYR A 181 17.16 21.70 -14.44
CA TYR A 181 16.49 22.44 -13.38
C TYR A 181 15.18 22.98 -13.94
N ARG A 182 14.05 22.70 -13.26
CA ARG A 182 12.74 23.17 -13.71
C ARG A 182 12.59 24.64 -13.34
N ASP A 183 13.02 25.53 -14.23
CA ASP A 183 13.08 26.99 -14.01
C ASP A 183 11.76 27.60 -13.49
N LEU A 184 10.62 27.05 -13.85
CA LEU A 184 9.29 27.54 -13.44
C LEU A 184 8.83 27.04 -12.08
N LYS A 185 9.30 25.87 -11.66
CA LYS A 185 9.00 25.29 -10.35
C LYS A 185 10.12 25.59 -9.35
N ALA A 186 11.28 26.06 -9.80
CA ALA A 186 12.48 26.19 -8.99
C ALA A 186 12.79 24.90 -8.20
N GLU A 187 12.67 23.74 -8.86
CA GLU A 187 12.72 22.43 -8.23
C GLU A 187 13.66 21.51 -9.01
N LEU A 188 14.57 20.88 -8.27
CA LEU A 188 15.45 19.82 -8.74
C LEU A 188 14.73 18.49 -8.57
N ASP A 189 14.55 17.74 -9.65
CA ASP A 189 14.12 16.35 -9.60
C ASP A 189 15.31 15.45 -9.95
N MET A 190 15.58 14.45 -9.11
CA MET A 190 16.66 13.49 -9.36
C MET A 190 16.35 12.52 -10.51
N TYR A 191 15.07 12.37 -10.87
CA TYR A 191 14.66 11.57 -12.02
C TYR A 191 15.11 12.24 -13.34
N ASP A 192 14.92 13.56 -13.45
CA ASP A 192 15.36 14.39 -14.59
C ASP A 192 16.89 14.34 -14.80
N GLN A 193 17.68 13.84 -13.85
CA GLN A 193 19.14 13.68 -13.99
C GLN A 193 19.57 12.37 -14.67
N GLN A 194 18.65 11.65 -15.34
CA GLN A 194 18.87 10.32 -15.95
C GLN A 194 19.17 9.24 -14.91
N ARG A 195 18.47 9.26 -13.77
CA ARG A 195 18.74 8.37 -12.64
C ARG A 195 17.46 7.81 -12.03
N TRP A 196 17.60 6.77 -11.24
CA TRP A 196 16.50 6.00 -10.67
C TRP A 196 15.75 6.81 -9.59
N ALA A 197 14.44 7.03 -9.76
CA ALA A 197 13.59 7.68 -8.76
C ALA A 197 13.37 6.79 -7.53
N GLY A 198 13.27 7.40 -6.34
CA GLY A 198 13.05 6.69 -5.08
C GLY A 198 14.32 6.26 -4.33
N TYR A 199 15.51 6.57 -4.85
CA TYR A 199 16.80 6.13 -4.29
C TYR A 199 17.42 7.19 -3.38
N CYS A 200 18.46 6.81 -2.62
CA CYS A 200 19.17 7.76 -1.78
C CYS A 200 20.28 8.50 -2.55
N TYR A 201 20.19 9.84 -2.57
CA TYR A 201 21.15 10.74 -3.21
C TYR A 201 21.66 11.81 -2.25
N TYR A 202 22.82 12.37 -2.57
CA TYR A 202 23.29 13.61 -1.97
C TYR A 202 23.35 14.70 -3.04
N VAL A 203 22.88 15.89 -2.69
CA VAL A 203 22.97 17.11 -3.49
C VAL A 203 23.82 18.12 -2.73
N ALA A 204 24.81 18.72 -3.40
CA ALA A 204 25.69 19.72 -2.81
C ALA A 204 25.83 20.95 -3.69
N THR A 205 25.98 22.11 -3.06
CA THR A 205 26.20 23.39 -3.74
C THR A 205 27.06 24.31 -2.88
N ALA A 206 27.83 25.19 -3.52
CA ALA A 206 28.55 26.25 -2.83
C ALA A 206 27.81 27.58 -2.98
N LEU A 207 27.24 28.08 -1.88
CA LEU A 207 26.65 29.41 -1.79
C LEU A 207 27.77 30.45 -1.61
N VAL A 208 28.02 31.27 -2.62
CA VAL A 208 29.03 32.34 -2.58
C VAL A 208 28.40 33.63 -2.04
N SER A 209 28.86 34.09 -0.88
CA SER A 209 28.47 35.35 -0.23
C SER A 209 29.59 36.38 -0.33
N ASP A 210 29.29 37.66 -0.57
CA ASP A 210 30.27 38.75 -0.70
C ASP A 210 30.73 39.34 0.65
N ASP A 211 29.99 39.08 1.72
CA ASP A 211 30.27 39.43 3.12
C ASP A 211 29.73 38.36 4.10
N ASP A 212 30.04 38.54 5.39
CA ASP A 212 29.48 37.74 6.49
C ASP A 212 28.05 38.25 6.77
N ARG A 213 27.04 37.39 6.69
CA ARG A 213 25.63 37.77 6.87
C ARG A 213 24.75 36.64 7.37
N GLU A 214 23.64 36.99 8.00
CA GLU A 214 22.53 36.07 8.24
C GLU A 214 21.71 35.87 6.95
N ALA A 215 21.28 34.65 6.68
CA ALA A 215 20.39 34.31 5.57
C ALA A 215 19.39 33.22 5.98
N TRP A 216 18.26 33.19 5.28
CA TRP A 216 17.20 32.21 5.49
C TRP A 216 17.15 31.23 4.32
N ILE A 217 17.35 29.94 4.59
CA ILE A 217 17.21 28.86 3.62
C ILE A 217 15.80 28.28 3.75
N LYS A 218 14.95 28.47 2.74
CA LYS A 218 13.68 27.77 2.58
C LYS A 218 13.91 26.50 1.76
N LEU A 219 13.62 25.34 2.32
CA LEU A 219 13.90 24.03 1.73
C LEU A 219 12.62 23.21 1.64
N LYS A 220 12.26 22.74 0.45
CA LYS A 220 11.17 21.79 0.21
C LYS A 220 11.73 20.50 -0.36
N ALA A 221 11.39 19.36 0.23
CA ALA A 221 11.86 18.05 -0.20
C ALA A 221 10.74 17.01 -0.11
N SER A 222 10.66 16.07 -1.06
CA SER A 222 9.58 15.08 -1.16
C SER A 222 9.77 13.80 -0.33
N GLY A 223 10.73 13.77 0.59
CA GLY A 223 11.05 12.60 1.42
C GLY A 223 11.97 12.91 2.61
N PRO A 224 12.31 11.90 3.44
CA PRO A 224 13.23 12.10 4.57
C PRO A 224 14.55 12.74 4.14
N THR A 225 14.96 13.79 4.85
CA THR A 225 16.02 14.70 4.42
C THR A 225 16.96 15.07 5.57
N LYS A 226 18.28 15.09 5.32
CA LYS A 226 19.26 15.67 6.25
C LYS A 226 20.02 16.79 5.56
N VAL A 227 20.33 17.87 6.27
CA VAL A 227 21.00 19.05 5.71
C VAL A 227 22.23 19.41 6.52
N TRP A 228 23.34 19.71 5.85
CA TRP A 228 24.56 20.22 6.45
C TRP A 228 24.98 21.54 5.79
N LEU A 229 25.46 22.48 6.61
CA LEU A 229 26.10 23.71 6.17
C LEU A 229 27.51 23.79 6.75
N ASN A 230 28.52 23.97 5.89
CA ASN A 230 29.93 24.09 6.27
C ASN A 230 30.44 22.97 7.20
N GLY A 231 29.89 21.76 7.09
CA GLY A 231 30.26 20.61 7.89
C GLY A 231 29.39 20.35 9.13
N GLN A 232 28.47 21.25 9.47
CA GLN A 232 27.57 21.09 10.61
C GLN A 232 26.18 20.66 10.13
N CYS A 233 25.64 19.58 10.71
CA CYS A 233 24.26 19.17 10.45
C CYS A 233 23.28 20.18 11.07
N ILE A 234 22.41 20.77 10.24
CA ILE A 234 21.46 21.83 10.63
C ILE A 234 19.99 21.38 10.54
N LEU A 235 19.71 20.23 9.90
CA LEU A 235 18.36 19.65 9.83
C LEU A 235 18.42 18.12 9.76
N MET A 236 17.58 17.47 10.55
CA MET A 236 17.23 16.04 10.43
C MET A 236 15.71 15.92 10.34
N ALA A 237 15.22 15.74 9.12
CA ALA A 237 13.81 15.69 8.77
C ALA A 237 13.39 14.24 8.45
N ASP A 238 12.88 13.50 9.44
CA ASP A 238 12.35 12.15 9.22
C ASP A 238 10.86 12.20 8.88
N ALA A 239 10.54 12.10 7.58
CA ALA A 239 9.16 12.12 7.08
C ALA A 239 8.39 10.81 7.34
N ARG A 240 9.02 9.74 7.86
CA ARG A 240 8.36 8.46 8.14
C ARG A 240 7.44 8.50 9.36
N ALA A 241 7.71 9.39 10.32
CA ALA A 241 7.02 9.47 11.61
C ALA A 241 5.74 10.36 11.60
N SER A 242 5.27 10.79 10.43
CA SER A 242 4.15 11.72 10.17
C SER A 242 4.41 13.22 10.46
N GLU A 243 3.83 14.07 9.59
CA GLU A 243 3.70 15.55 9.64
C GLU A 243 4.98 16.41 9.69
N GLN A 244 5.94 16.16 8.79
CA GLN A 244 6.89 17.24 8.44
C GLN A 244 6.26 18.17 7.41
N PRO A 245 6.41 19.51 7.54
CA PRO A 245 5.94 20.42 6.53
C PRO A 245 6.66 20.17 5.21
N ASP A 246 5.93 20.30 4.10
CA ASP A 246 6.47 20.27 2.74
C ASP A 246 7.65 21.24 2.56
N GLU A 247 7.73 22.30 3.36
CA GLU A 247 8.78 23.32 3.33
C GLU A 247 9.28 23.64 4.76
N VAL A 248 10.61 23.63 4.93
CA VAL A 248 11.34 23.93 6.17
C VAL A 248 12.13 25.22 6.00
N HIS A 249 12.16 26.06 7.04
CA HIS A 249 12.87 27.34 7.04
C HIS A 249 14.02 27.32 8.04
N LEU A 250 15.27 27.50 7.57
CA LEU A 250 16.47 27.46 8.39
C LEU A 250 17.15 28.83 8.39
N CYS A 251 17.31 29.44 9.56
CA CYS A 251 18.16 30.62 9.73
C CYS A 251 19.62 30.18 9.85
N VAL A 252 20.50 30.71 9.00
CA VAL A 252 21.90 30.33 8.93
C VAL A 252 22.82 31.54 8.83
N GLU A 253 24.03 31.43 9.38
CA GLU A 253 25.09 32.41 9.17
C GLU A 253 25.95 31.98 7.97
N LEU A 254 26.03 32.84 6.96
CA LEU A 254 26.90 32.69 5.80
C LEU A 254 28.15 33.53 6.00
N VAL A 255 29.32 32.91 5.84
CA VAL A 255 30.59 33.64 5.86
C VAL A 255 30.92 34.17 4.47
N ARG A 256 31.71 35.24 4.42
CA ARG A 256 32.26 35.81 3.20
C ARG A 256 33.04 34.74 2.44
N GLY A 257 32.65 34.50 1.19
CA GLY A 257 33.19 33.45 0.34
C GLY A 257 32.25 32.26 0.17
N ARG A 258 32.81 31.06 -0.01
CA ARG A 258 32.05 29.83 -0.30
C ARG A 258 31.51 29.22 0.99
N ASN A 259 30.20 29.02 1.05
CA ASN A 259 29.49 28.26 2.07
C ASN A 259 28.95 26.97 1.46
N LEU A 260 29.36 25.81 2.00
CA LEU A 260 29.05 24.52 1.41
C LEU A 260 27.78 23.94 2.01
N LEU A 261 26.75 23.75 1.19
CA LEU A 261 25.48 23.14 1.58
C LEU A 261 25.44 21.70 1.02
N LEU A 262 25.16 20.72 1.88
CA LEU A 262 24.92 19.32 1.51
C LEU A 262 23.50 18.93 1.95
N VAL A 263 22.79 18.21 1.10
CA VAL A 263 21.45 17.69 1.37
C VAL A 263 21.44 16.21 1.03
N LYS A 264 21.03 15.38 1.98
CA LYS A 264 20.69 13.96 1.76
C LYS A 264 19.22 13.86 1.43
N LEU A 265 18.88 13.21 0.32
CA LEU A 265 17.52 12.87 -0.08
C LEU A 265 17.37 11.36 0.00
N SER A 266 16.32 10.89 0.67
CA SER A 266 15.95 9.47 0.75
C SER A 266 14.51 9.32 0.27
N SER A 267 14.21 8.32 -0.59
CA SER A 267 12.92 8.13 -1.29
C SER A 267 12.72 9.03 -2.52
N ILE A 268 11.48 9.43 -2.83
CA ILE A 268 11.13 10.35 -3.93
C ILE A 268 11.98 11.60 -3.74
N SER A 269 12.80 11.92 -4.74
CA SER A 269 13.95 12.83 -4.59
C SER A 269 13.75 14.11 -5.40
N SER A 270 12.74 14.92 -5.04
CA SER A 270 12.65 16.31 -5.46
C SER A 270 13.14 17.25 -4.35
N LEU A 271 13.78 18.35 -4.73
CA LEU A 271 14.38 19.33 -3.85
C LEU A 271 14.25 20.75 -4.40
N ARG A 272 13.68 21.66 -3.61
CA ARG A 272 13.64 23.10 -3.88
C ARG A 272 14.33 23.84 -2.74
N ILE A 273 15.26 24.74 -3.07
CA ILE A 273 15.97 25.55 -2.09
C ILE A 273 15.99 27.01 -2.51
N ARG A 274 15.46 27.90 -1.67
CA ARG A 274 15.42 29.36 -1.85
C ARG A 274 16.21 30.04 -0.73
N VAL A 275 17.08 30.99 -1.08
CA VAL A 275 17.85 31.79 -0.10
C VAL A 275 17.25 33.19 0.01
N ARG A 276 16.99 33.65 1.23
CA ARG A 276 16.27 34.89 1.54
C ARG A 276 16.99 35.73 2.60
N ASP A 277 16.70 37.03 2.63
CA ASP A 277 17.10 37.92 3.72
C ASP A 277 16.09 37.89 4.89
N ASP A 278 16.35 38.66 5.94
CA ASP A 278 15.50 38.80 7.14
C ASP A 278 14.12 39.40 6.86
N LYS A 279 13.94 40.00 5.68
CA LYS A 279 12.68 40.55 5.16
C LYS A 279 12.02 39.60 4.16
N GLY A 280 12.56 38.40 3.97
CA GLY A 280 12.13 37.36 3.03
C GLY A 280 12.19 37.76 1.56
N GLN A 281 13.02 38.74 1.22
CA GLN A 281 13.34 39.09 -0.16
C GLN A 281 14.48 38.20 -0.69
N PRO A 282 14.64 38.06 -2.02
CA PRO A 282 15.80 37.37 -2.58
C PRO A 282 17.10 37.98 -2.07
N SER A 283 17.95 37.16 -1.46
CA SER A 283 19.21 37.65 -0.89
C SER A 283 20.15 38.11 -2.01
N LYS A 284 20.48 39.40 -2.02
CA LYS A 284 21.30 40.00 -3.08
C LYS A 284 22.72 39.44 -3.05
N ASN A 285 23.32 39.22 -4.22
CA ASN A 285 24.70 38.78 -4.39
C ASN A 285 25.05 37.39 -3.82
N ILE A 286 24.05 36.54 -3.52
CA ILE A 286 24.29 35.13 -3.24
C ILE A 286 24.11 34.34 -4.53
N MET A 287 25.17 33.65 -4.97
CA MET A 287 25.13 32.76 -6.13
C MET A 287 25.41 31.33 -5.71
N SER A 288 24.62 30.38 -6.21
CA SER A 288 24.98 28.96 -6.14
C SER A 288 26.01 28.64 -7.20
N VAL A 289 27.03 27.86 -6.84
CA VAL A 289 28.09 27.42 -7.76
C VAL A 289 28.29 25.92 -7.61
N VAL A 290 28.46 25.21 -8.73
CA VAL A 290 28.80 23.78 -8.72
C VAL A 290 30.17 23.57 -8.01
N PRO A 291 30.24 22.77 -6.93
CA PRO A 291 31.51 22.38 -6.32
C PRO A 291 32.37 21.54 -7.27
N LYS A 292 33.71 21.63 -7.18
CA LYS A 292 34.63 20.97 -8.14
C LYS A 292 35.64 20.05 -7.45
N ALA A 293 36.13 19.06 -8.19
CA ALA A 293 37.27 18.25 -7.79
C ALA A 293 38.49 19.17 -7.50
N GLY A 294 38.96 19.16 -6.25
CA GLY A 294 40.00 20.06 -5.73
C GLY A 294 39.52 21.06 -4.68
N ASP A 295 38.21 21.20 -4.46
CA ASP A 295 37.67 21.92 -3.29
C ASP A 295 38.10 21.21 -1.97
N LYS A 296 38.24 21.98 -0.88
CA LYS A 296 38.70 21.43 0.41
C LYS A 296 37.73 20.35 0.92
N LYS A 297 38.28 19.21 1.36
CA LYS A 297 37.50 18.19 2.07
C LYS A 297 36.91 18.77 3.35
N VAL A 298 35.63 18.49 3.59
CA VAL A 298 34.92 18.97 4.78
C VAL A 298 34.52 17.77 5.63
N VAL A 299 34.90 17.79 6.92
CA VAL A 299 34.45 16.78 7.88
C VAL A 299 33.04 17.14 8.32
N MET A 300 32.13 16.19 8.21
CA MET A 300 30.74 16.37 8.60
C MET A 300 30.58 15.94 10.07
N ARG A 301 29.92 16.78 10.85
CA ARG A 301 29.65 16.55 12.27
C ARG A 301 28.17 16.26 12.48
N GLY A 302 27.88 15.40 13.47
CA GLY A 302 26.53 15.13 13.95
C GLY A 302 25.87 16.37 14.55
N VAL A 303 24.61 16.21 14.94
CA VAL A 303 23.78 17.35 15.34
C VAL A 303 24.23 17.95 16.66
N ASP A 304 24.27 19.28 16.74
CA ASP A 304 24.26 20.01 18.00
C ASP A 304 22.80 20.23 18.43
N PRO A 305 22.31 19.60 19.52
CA PRO A 305 20.92 19.75 19.98
C PRO A 305 20.49 21.20 20.24
N ALA A 306 21.44 22.10 20.54
CA ALA A 306 21.14 23.51 20.75
C ALA A 306 20.82 24.27 19.44
N SER A 307 21.25 23.73 18.29
CA SER A 307 21.02 24.30 16.95
C SER A 307 19.74 23.82 16.26
N LEU A 308 19.04 22.84 16.86
CA LEU A 308 17.92 22.10 16.27
C LEU A 308 16.53 22.69 16.55
N GLN A 309 16.42 23.99 16.85
CA GLN A 309 15.09 24.65 16.87
C GLN A 309 14.59 24.86 15.43
N ALA A 310 14.29 23.77 14.71
CA ALA A 310 13.36 23.79 13.60
C ALA A 310 11.95 23.96 14.18
N GLY A 311 11.67 25.16 14.67
CA GLY A 311 10.33 25.55 15.07
C GLY A 311 9.42 25.58 13.86
N MET A 312 8.12 25.32 14.09
CA MET A 312 7.08 25.80 13.20
C MET A 312 7.44 27.20 12.68
N PRO A 313 7.20 27.51 11.39
CA PRO A 313 7.40 28.85 10.86
C PRO A 313 6.93 29.89 11.86
N LYS A 314 7.70 30.97 12.05
CA LYS A 314 7.32 32.04 12.99
C LYS A 314 5.88 32.53 12.72
N GLU A 315 5.33 32.36 11.51
CA GLU A 315 3.91 32.58 11.22
C GLU A 315 2.97 31.59 11.91
N LEU A 316 3.18 30.28 11.83
CA LEU A 316 2.34 29.28 12.54
C LEU A 316 2.42 29.47 14.07
N LEU A 317 3.60 29.85 14.58
CA LEU A 317 3.78 30.26 15.98
C LEU A 317 3.07 31.59 16.30
N LYS A 318 3.03 32.57 15.38
CA LYS A 318 2.24 33.80 15.52
C LYS A 318 0.74 33.48 15.55
N TYR A 319 0.26 32.57 14.71
CA TYR A 319 -1.13 32.08 14.76
C TYR A 319 -1.40 31.34 16.09
N GLN A 320 -0.56 30.40 16.51
CA GLN A 320 -0.72 29.74 17.82
C GLN A 320 -0.74 30.73 18.99
N ALA A 321 0.19 31.68 19.04
CA ALA A 321 0.23 32.73 20.07
C ALA A 321 -1.03 33.61 20.05
N LEU A 322 -1.58 33.89 18.86
CA LEU A 322 -2.85 34.59 18.71
C LEU A 322 -4.02 33.74 19.24
N GLY A 323 -3.99 32.41 19.02
CA GLY A 323 -4.91 31.43 19.60
C GLY A 323 -4.90 31.42 21.14
N ASP A 324 -3.72 31.51 21.77
CA ASP A 324 -3.60 31.57 23.23
C ASP A 324 -4.14 32.88 23.81
N ILE A 325 -3.99 34.00 23.07
CA ILE A 325 -4.53 35.31 23.44
C ILE A 325 -6.06 35.31 23.32
N MET A 326 -6.59 34.71 22.26
CA MET A 326 -8.01 34.54 22.00
C MET A 326 -8.73 33.70 23.04
N GLU A 327 -8.13 32.57 23.42
CA GLU A 327 -8.66 31.67 24.44
C GLU A 327 -8.79 32.41 25.78
N LYS A 328 -7.81 33.27 26.11
CA LYS A 328 -7.86 34.15 27.28
C LYS A 328 -8.92 35.25 27.18
N ALA A 329 -9.21 35.75 25.98
CA ALA A 329 -10.24 36.78 25.75
C ALA A 329 -11.67 36.22 25.82
N GLY A 330 -11.86 34.90 25.78
CA GLY A 330 -13.15 34.23 26.00
C GLY A 330 -14.14 34.27 24.84
N ASP A 331 -13.74 34.77 23.67
CA ASP A 331 -14.62 34.86 22.50
C ASP A 331 -14.46 33.63 21.59
N LYS A 332 -15.29 32.62 21.85
CA LYS A 332 -15.26 31.33 21.14
C LYS A 332 -15.53 31.47 19.64
N LYS A 333 -16.39 32.41 19.24
CA LYS A 333 -16.70 32.63 17.83
C LYS A 333 -15.44 33.11 17.13
N TRP A 334 -14.76 34.12 17.66
CA TRP A 334 -13.51 34.59 17.07
C TRP A 334 -12.40 33.50 17.08
N LEU A 335 -12.27 32.73 18.16
CA LEU A 335 -11.32 31.62 18.21
C LEU A 335 -11.61 30.50 17.17
N ALA A 336 -12.87 30.27 16.83
CA ALA A 336 -13.21 29.26 15.82
C ALA A 336 -12.68 29.63 14.43
N TYR A 337 -12.91 30.88 14.01
CA TYR A 337 -12.43 31.34 12.71
C TYR A 337 -10.90 31.46 12.65
N HIS A 338 -10.23 31.68 13.79
CA HIS A 338 -8.78 31.51 13.88
C HIS A 338 -8.34 30.11 13.45
N ARG A 339 -8.95 29.10 14.06
CA ARG A 339 -8.60 27.70 13.87
C ARG A 339 -8.83 27.28 12.42
N LEU A 340 -9.84 27.82 11.75
CA LEU A 340 -10.05 27.63 10.31
C LEU A 340 -9.07 28.40 9.41
N SER A 341 -8.59 29.57 9.81
CA SER A 341 -7.47 30.23 9.12
C SER A 341 -6.20 29.41 9.20
N TYR A 342 -5.93 28.85 10.38
CA TYR A 342 -4.82 27.94 10.59
C TYR A 342 -5.02 26.64 9.79
N ALA A 343 -6.25 26.15 9.65
CA ALA A 343 -6.58 25.00 8.83
C ALA A 343 -6.27 25.22 7.35
N ALA A 344 -6.75 26.34 6.77
CA ALA A 344 -6.50 26.68 5.38
C ALA A 344 -5.00 26.87 5.09
N GLU A 345 -4.26 27.39 6.08
CA GLU A 345 -2.82 27.55 5.97
C GLU A 345 -2.08 26.20 6.01
N ALA A 346 -2.48 25.32 6.92
CA ALA A 346 -1.96 23.96 6.97
C ALA A 346 -2.23 23.26 5.63
N GLU A 347 -3.42 23.40 5.07
CA GLU A 347 -3.81 22.83 3.78
C GLU A 347 -2.96 23.36 2.61
N ALA A 348 -2.72 24.68 2.55
CA ALA A 348 -1.86 25.29 1.53
C ALA A 348 -0.41 24.79 1.60
N ARG A 349 0.03 24.34 2.78
CA ARG A 349 1.35 23.73 3.03
C ARG A 349 1.34 22.20 2.93
N GLY A 350 0.25 21.57 2.48
CA GLY A 350 0.13 20.11 2.36
C GLY A 350 -0.11 19.37 3.68
N LEU A 351 -0.28 20.08 4.79
CA LEU A 351 -0.53 19.53 6.13
C LEU A 351 -2.04 19.23 6.31
N SER A 352 -2.58 18.32 5.50
CA SER A 352 -4.02 18.02 5.44
C SER A 352 -4.63 17.52 6.76
N ASP A 353 -3.88 16.78 7.57
CA ASP A 353 -4.35 16.25 8.85
C ASP A 353 -4.43 17.36 9.91
N LEU A 354 -3.39 18.19 10.03
CA LEU A 354 -3.42 19.43 10.81
C LEU A 354 -4.55 20.39 10.36
N ALA A 355 -4.80 20.47 9.04
CA ALA A 355 -5.90 21.26 8.49
C ALA A 355 -7.25 20.74 8.96
N ASN A 356 -7.49 19.43 8.83
CA ASN A 356 -8.71 18.78 9.32
C ASN A 356 -8.91 18.96 10.82
N TRP A 357 -7.86 18.75 11.62
CA TRP A 357 -7.93 18.90 13.07
C TRP A 357 -8.33 20.33 13.44
N SER A 358 -7.67 21.31 12.84
CA SER A 358 -7.91 22.73 13.12
C SER A 358 -9.32 23.16 12.68
N ALA A 359 -9.81 22.64 11.55
CA ALA A 359 -11.19 22.85 11.13
C ALA A 359 -12.20 22.21 12.11
N GLY A 360 -11.88 21.03 12.66
CA GLY A 360 -12.68 20.38 13.70
C GLY A 360 -12.75 21.20 14.99
N THR A 361 -11.61 21.71 15.48
CA THR A 361 -11.59 22.59 16.66
C THR A 361 -12.42 23.85 16.45
N ALA A 362 -12.43 24.41 15.25
CA ALA A 362 -13.29 25.54 14.94
C ALA A 362 -14.77 25.22 15.06
N LEU A 363 -15.17 24.04 14.56
CA LEU A 363 -16.54 23.56 14.66
C LEU A 363 -16.97 23.38 16.12
N GLU A 364 -16.09 22.90 17.00
CA GLU A 364 -16.37 22.76 18.43
C GLU A 364 -16.57 24.12 19.13
N LEU A 365 -15.87 25.15 18.68
CA LEU A 365 -15.88 26.47 19.28
C LEU A 365 -17.11 27.31 18.89
N ALA A 366 -17.52 27.27 17.62
CA ALA A 366 -18.70 28.01 17.13
C ALA A 366 -19.40 27.26 15.98
N GLY A 367 -19.84 26.05 16.28
CA GLY A 367 -20.52 25.17 15.33
C GLY A 367 -21.94 25.60 14.94
N ASP A 368 -22.49 26.68 15.50
CA ASP A 368 -23.76 27.28 15.10
C ASP A 368 -23.62 28.25 13.92
N GLU A 369 -22.41 28.72 13.63
CA GLU A 369 -22.14 29.67 12.55
C GLU A 369 -22.13 28.98 11.18
N PRO A 370 -22.98 29.41 10.23
CA PRO A 370 -23.10 28.77 8.92
C PRO A 370 -21.79 28.66 8.16
N LEU A 371 -20.93 29.65 8.35
CA LEU A 371 -19.66 29.68 7.66
C LEU A 371 -18.69 28.63 8.26
N ILE A 372 -18.54 28.55 9.58
CA ILE A 372 -17.65 27.56 10.20
C ILE A 372 -18.03 26.13 9.78
N GLN A 373 -19.32 25.84 9.73
CA GLN A 373 -19.85 24.57 9.26
C GLN A 373 -19.45 24.26 7.80
N LEU A 374 -19.62 25.20 6.88
CA LEU A 374 -19.28 25.01 5.47
C LEU A 374 -17.78 24.82 5.23
N ALA A 375 -16.94 25.49 6.02
CA ALA A 375 -15.48 25.35 5.90
C ALA A 375 -14.96 24.06 6.52
N PHE A 376 -15.59 23.61 7.60
CA PHE A 376 -15.35 22.27 8.12
C PHE A 376 -15.67 21.20 7.08
N LEU A 377 -16.86 21.24 6.45
CA LEU A 377 -17.24 20.29 5.40
C LEU A 377 -16.28 20.28 4.21
N ALA A 378 -15.69 21.43 3.90
CA ALA A 378 -14.66 21.56 2.88
C ALA A 378 -13.33 20.91 3.27
N ALA A 379 -12.87 21.12 4.51
CA ALA A 379 -11.59 20.60 4.98
C ALA A 379 -11.60 19.06 5.02
N ILE A 380 -12.65 18.47 5.60
CA ILE A 380 -12.70 17.02 5.87
C ILE A 380 -12.55 16.13 4.63
N ASP A 381 -12.86 16.64 3.43
CA ASP A 381 -12.73 15.89 2.17
C ASP A 381 -11.29 15.52 1.79
N LYS A 382 -10.28 16.26 2.29
CA LYS A 382 -8.88 16.14 1.82
C LYS A 382 -7.93 15.47 2.81
N GLY A 383 -8.27 15.42 4.10
CA GLY A 383 -7.43 14.80 5.13
C GLY A 383 -7.88 13.40 5.56
N ARG A 384 -7.07 12.79 6.42
CA ARG A 384 -7.17 11.38 6.81
C ARG A 384 -7.88 11.16 8.14
N LEU A 385 -8.42 12.22 8.76
CA LEU A 385 -9.05 12.14 10.08
C LEU A 385 -10.51 11.68 10.08
N TYR A 386 -11.18 11.68 8.93
CA TYR A 386 -12.59 11.31 8.80
C TYR A 386 -12.77 10.22 7.76
N SER A 387 -13.56 9.19 8.11
CA SER A 387 -13.89 8.12 7.17
C SER A 387 -14.89 8.60 6.11
N SER A 388 -15.05 7.83 5.04
CA SER A 388 -15.98 8.19 3.95
C SER A 388 -17.43 8.24 4.43
N SER A 389 -17.83 7.31 5.30
CA SER A 389 -19.17 7.25 5.89
C SER A 389 -19.43 8.44 6.84
N GLU A 390 -18.45 8.81 7.67
CA GLU A 390 -18.52 9.98 8.55
C GLU A 390 -18.69 11.28 7.76
N ARG A 391 -17.87 11.49 6.72
CA ARG A 391 -17.94 12.67 5.86
C ARG A 391 -19.32 12.84 5.23
N ARG A 392 -19.90 11.75 4.69
CA ARG A 392 -21.25 11.77 4.11
C ARG A 392 -22.30 12.11 5.15
N LYS A 393 -22.23 11.49 6.34
CA LYS A 393 -23.18 11.73 7.44
C LYS A 393 -23.13 13.17 7.94
N LEU A 394 -21.93 13.70 8.18
CA LEU A 394 -21.71 15.10 8.59
C LEU A 394 -22.19 16.07 7.51
N THR A 395 -21.81 15.82 6.24
CA THR A 395 -22.25 16.65 5.11
C THR A 395 -23.78 16.70 5.01
N ARG A 396 -24.46 15.56 5.13
CA ARG A 396 -25.93 15.50 5.08
C ARG A 396 -26.56 16.32 6.21
N ALA A 397 -26.20 16.02 7.46
CA ALA A 397 -26.80 16.64 8.63
C ALA A 397 -26.57 18.16 8.67
N MET A 398 -25.34 18.59 8.38
CA MET A 398 -24.97 20.00 8.42
C MET A 398 -25.63 20.78 7.27
N THR A 399 -25.62 20.26 6.04
CA THR A 399 -26.27 20.97 4.92
C THR A 399 -27.79 21.05 5.08
N GLU A 400 -28.43 20.05 5.69
CA GLU A 400 -29.86 20.10 6.02
C GLU A 400 -30.19 21.17 7.07
N ASP A 401 -29.41 21.26 8.15
CA ASP A 401 -29.55 22.31 9.17
C ASP A 401 -29.32 23.70 8.59
N LEU A 402 -28.26 23.87 7.80
CA LEU A 402 -27.92 25.14 7.15
C LEU A 402 -29.03 25.65 6.23
N ILE A 403 -29.56 24.78 5.37
CA ILE A 403 -30.64 25.13 4.43
C ILE A 403 -31.95 25.39 5.17
N ALA A 404 -32.21 24.70 6.28
CA ALA A 404 -33.39 24.96 7.10
C ALA A 404 -33.33 26.36 7.76
N LYS A 405 -32.15 26.80 8.21
CA LYS A 405 -31.93 28.13 8.82
C LYS A 405 -31.88 29.25 7.79
N ASP A 406 -31.23 29.01 6.66
CA ASP A 406 -31.10 29.96 5.56
C ASP A 406 -31.27 29.25 4.21
N PRO A 407 -32.50 29.18 3.68
CA PRO A 407 -32.78 28.54 2.39
C PRO A 407 -32.10 29.22 1.19
N GLN A 408 -31.56 30.43 1.36
CA GLN A 408 -30.88 31.17 0.29
C GLN A 408 -29.35 31.01 0.34
N LEU A 409 -28.83 30.18 1.25
CA LEU A 409 -27.39 29.91 1.37
C LEU A 409 -26.91 28.98 0.25
N VAL A 410 -26.62 29.55 -0.92
CA VAL A 410 -26.23 28.84 -2.14
C VAL A 410 -25.11 27.80 -1.92
N PRO A 411 -24.04 28.07 -1.12
CA PRO A 411 -23.01 27.06 -0.86
C PRO A 411 -23.51 25.79 -0.17
N ALA A 412 -24.45 25.90 0.77
CA ALA A 412 -25.03 24.73 1.43
C ALA A 412 -25.92 23.94 0.46
N VAL A 413 -26.67 24.64 -0.40
CA VAL A 413 -27.50 24.06 -1.45
C VAL A 413 -26.65 23.28 -2.46
N PHE A 414 -25.55 23.85 -2.93
CA PHE A 414 -24.65 23.18 -3.88
C PHE A 414 -24.02 21.93 -3.25
N ARG A 415 -23.56 22.04 -2.00
CA ARG A 415 -22.96 20.90 -1.29
C ARG A 415 -23.97 19.78 -1.05
N LYS A 416 -25.22 20.10 -0.74
CA LYS A 416 -26.30 19.11 -0.63
C LYS A 416 -26.64 18.48 -1.99
N ALA A 417 -26.68 19.27 -3.06
CA ALA A 417 -26.93 18.77 -4.41
C ALA A 417 -25.83 17.81 -4.89
N GLU A 418 -24.56 18.13 -4.61
CA GLU A 418 -23.40 17.25 -4.85
C GLU A 418 -23.54 15.92 -4.09
N LEU A 419 -23.90 15.97 -2.79
CA LEU A 419 -24.14 14.77 -1.99
C LEU A 419 -25.31 13.94 -2.57
N LEU A 420 -26.43 14.58 -2.91
CA LEU A 420 -27.58 13.90 -3.52
C LEU A 420 -27.23 13.25 -4.86
N ALA A 421 -26.43 13.91 -5.71
CA ALA A 421 -25.95 13.34 -6.96
C ALA A 421 -25.02 12.15 -6.71
N SER A 422 -24.12 12.23 -5.73
CA SER A 422 -23.24 11.11 -5.34
C SER A 422 -23.99 9.91 -4.74
N ASP A 423 -25.19 10.15 -4.20
CA ASP A 423 -26.13 9.13 -3.71
C ASP A 423 -27.12 8.69 -4.83
N GLU A 424 -26.88 9.08 -6.09
CA GLU A 424 -27.71 8.82 -7.28
C GLU A 424 -29.15 9.37 -7.22
N ARG A 425 -29.42 10.30 -6.30
CA ARG A 425 -30.71 10.99 -6.10
C ARG A 425 -30.80 12.25 -6.98
N TYR A 426 -30.56 12.07 -8.27
CA TYR A 426 -30.43 13.17 -9.24
C TYR A 426 -31.64 14.10 -9.32
N ARG A 427 -32.87 13.57 -9.22
CA ARG A 427 -34.09 14.39 -9.30
C ARG A 427 -34.19 15.40 -8.16
N GLU A 428 -33.88 14.96 -6.95
CA GLU A 428 -33.93 15.82 -5.76
C GLU A 428 -32.82 16.88 -5.80
N ALA A 429 -31.62 16.52 -6.29
CA ALA A 429 -30.55 17.48 -6.54
C ALA A 429 -30.97 18.56 -7.54
N VAL A 430 -31.65 18.17 -8.64
CA VAL A 430 -32.14 19.09 -9.68
C VAL A 430 -33.24 20.02 -9.15
N GLU A 431 -34.20 19.52 -8.39
CA GLU A 431 -35.26 20.34 -7.78
C GLU A 431 -34.66 21.37 -6.82
N LEU A 432 -33.71 20.93 -5.99
CA LEU A 432 -32.99 21.79 -5.05
C LEU A 432 -32.24 22.92 -5.78
N LEU A 433 -31.48 22.58 -6.84
CA LEU A 433 -30.73 23.57 -7.62
C LEU A 433 -31.63 24.50 -8.44
N ARG A 434 -32.76 24.02 -8.98
CA ARG A 434 -33.73 24.88 -9.68
C ARG A 434 -34.32 25.94 -8.75
N GLY A 435 -34.57 25.61 -7.49
CA GLY A 435 -34.97 26.59 -6.48
C GLY A 435 -33.95 27.71 -6.28
N ALA A 436 -32.65 27.39 -6.40
CA ALA A 436 -31.57 28.37 -6.25
C ALA A 436 -31.50 29.41 -7.37
N LEU A 437 -32.07 29.15 -8.55
CA LEU A 437 -32.10 30.10 -9.66
C LEU A 437 -32.91 31.37 -9.35
N GLU A 438 -33.83 31.31 -8.39
CA GLU A 438 -34.72 32.43 -8.05
C GLU A 438 -34.02 33.52 -7.22
N TYR A 439 -32.97 33.18 -6.47
CA TYR A 439 -32.30 34.09 -5.54
C TYR A 439 -30.78 34.22 -5.72
N THR A 440 -30.17 33.45 -6.62
CA THR A 440 -28.72 33.56 -6.91
C THR A 440 -28.47 34.66 -7.96
N PRO A 441 -27.69 35.72 -7.65
CA PRO A 441 -27.38 36.78 -8.62
C PRO A 441 -26.61 36.27 -9.85
N ALA A 442 -25.64 35.38 -9.64
CA ALA A 442 -24.86 34.74 -10.70
C ALA A 442 -25.50 33.41 -11.14
N LYS A 443 -26.64 33.47 -11.85
CA LYS A 443 -27.43 32.28 -12.24
C LYS A 443 -26.66 31.25 -13.06
N TRP A 444 -25.67 31.69 -13.84
CA TRP A 444 -24.78 30.82 -14.60
C TRP A 444 -24.11 29.74 -13.73
N ARG A 445 -23.80 30.04 -12.46
CA ARG A 445 -23.19 29.08 -11.53
C ARG A 445 -24.13 27.94 -11.18
N VAL A 446 -25.41 28.25 -10.98
CA VAL A 446 -26.45 27.25 -10.73
C VAL A 446 -26.68 26.39 -11.98
N TYR A 447 -26.63 26.99 -13.17
CA TYR A 447 -26.68 26.24 -14.42
C TYR A 447 -25.50 25.28 -14.60
N LEU A 448 -24.27 25.69 -14.23
CA LEU A 448 -23.12 24.78 -14.26
C LEU A 448 -23.27 23.62 -13.26
N GLN A 449 -23.73 23.88 -12.03
CA GLN A 449 -24.00 22.81 -11.07
C GLN A 449 -25.11 21.87 -11.53
N LEU A 450 -26.18 22.39 -12.15
CA LEU A 450 -27.19 21.56 -12.80
C LEU A 450 -26.58 20.73 -13.94
N GLY A 451 -25.65 21.30 -14.70
CA GLY A 451 -24.93 20.63 -15.77
C GLY A 451 -24.11 19.44 -15.26
N GLU A 452 -23.39 19.60 -14.16
CA GLU A 452 -22.66 18.51 -13.49
C GLU A 452 -23.62 17.38 -13.07
N VAL A 453 -24.73 17.71 -12.40
CA VAL A 453 -25.74 16.71 -12.00
C VAL A 453 -26.36 15.99 -13.21
N PHE A 454 -26.65 16.72 -14.30
CA PHE A 454 -27.20 16.11 -15.52
C PHE A 454 -26.17 15.25 -16.25
N ARG A 455 -24.89 15.62 -16.23
CA ARG A 455 -23.80 14.81 -16.78
C ARG A 455 -23.68 13.50 -16.01
N ASP A 456 -23.65 13.56 -14.68
CA ASP A 456 -23.55 12.38 -13.81
C ASP A 456 -24.78 11.46 -13.96
N ALA A 457 -25.97 12.05 -14.16
CA ALA A 457 -27.21 11.32 -14.46
C ALA A 457 -27.34 10.82 -15.91
N ASN A 458 -26.40 11.19 -16.79
CA ASN A 458 -26.42 10.94 -18.23
C ASN A 458 -27.67 11.50 -18.96
N TRP A 459 -28.17 12.67 -18.55
CA TRP A 459 -29.32 13.36 -19.16
C TRP A 459 -28.86 14.43 -20.16
N SER A 460 -28.47 14.00 -21.36
CA SER A 460 -27.79 14.85 -22.35
C SER A 460 -28.61 16.04 -22.84
N SER A 461 -29.93 15.91 -23.01
CA SER A 461 -30.80 17.02 -23.48
C SER A 461 -30.92 18.15 -22.46
N GLU A 462 -31.06 17.78 -21.19
CA GLU A 462 -31.16 18.71 -20.06
C GLU A 462 -29.82 19.38 -19.81
N HIS A 463 -28.71 18.63 -19.92
CA HIS A 463 -27.36 19.17 -19.87
C HIS A 463 -27.14 20.22 -20.95
N GLU A 464 -27.49 19.94 -22.21
CA GLU A 464 -27.39 20.91 -23.30
C GLU A 464 -28.17 22.20 -23.02
N ALA A 465 -29.39 22.06 -22.50
CA ALA A 465 -30.26 23.18 -22.20
C ALA A 465 -29.66 24.12 -21.14
N VAL A 466 -29.06 23.57 -20.07
CA VAL A 466 -28.44 24.39 -19.03
C VAL A 466 -27.11 25.00 -19.45
N ILE A 467 -26.30 24.31 -20.26
CA ILE A 467 -25.08 24.90 -20.85
C ILE A 467 -25.42 26.10 -21.74
N LYS A 468 -26.44 25.98 -22.60
CA LYS A 468 -26.93 27.11 -23.40
C LYS A 468 -27.48 28.26 -22.55
N ALA A 469 -28.18 27.93 -21.46
CA ALA A 469 -28.69 28.93 -20.53
C ALA A 469 -27.54 29.66 -19.81
N ALA A 470 -26.52 28.93 -19.35
CA ALA A 470 -25.32 29.51 -18.75
C ALA A 470 -24.60 30.45 -19.73
N LEU A 471 -24.39 30.03 -20.97
CA LEU A 471 -23.72 30.84 -22.00
C LEU A 471 -24.52 32.09 -22.38
N LYS A 472 -25.85 32.01 -22.37
CA LYS A 472 -26.72 33.18 -22.60
C LYS A 472 -26.64 34.18 -21.45
N GLU A 473 -26.60 33.69 -20.21
CA GLU A 473 -26.56 34.53 -19.01
C GLU A 473 -25.20 35.23 -18.86
N ALA A 474 -24.11 34.49 -19.05
CA ALA A 474 -22.75 34.98 -18.87
C ALA A 474 -21.84 34.55 -20.05
N PRO A 475 -21.96 35.20 -21.22
CA PRO A 475 -21.27 34.79 -22.45
C PRO A 475 -19.75 34.97 -22.41
N THR A 476 -19.23 35.73 -21.45
CA THR A 476 -17.79 35.97 -21.28
C THR A 476 -17.24 35.35 -20.00
N ALA A 477 -18.05 34.62 -19.23
CA ALA A 477 -17.56 33.99 -18.01
C ALA A 477 -16.68 32.79 -18.38
N LEU A 478 -15.44 32.78 -17.94
CA LEU A 478 -14.47 31.73 -18.29
C LEU A 478 -14.93 30.31 -17.90
N PRO A 479 -15.52 30.06 -16.70
CA PRO A 479 -16.02 28.72 -16.38
C PRO A 479 -17.20 28.29 -17.27
N VAL A 480 -18.01 29.24 -17.75
CA VAL A 480 -19.12 28.97 -18.66
C VAL A 480 -18.62 28.65 -20.06
N LEU A 481 -17.67 29.43 -20.56
CA LEU A 481 -17.02 29.17 -21.85
C LEU A 481 -16.30 27.82 -21.84
N ALA A 482 -15.59 27.48 -20.75
CA ALA A 482 -14.93 26.19 -20.58
C ALA A 482 -15.94 25.03 -20.58
N ALA A 483 -16.96 25.08 -19.72
CA ALA A 483 -17.99 24.04 -19.68
C ALA A 483 -18.75 23.88 -21.01
N ALA A 484 -19.01 24.98 -21.72
CA ALA A 484 -19.61 24.94 -23.04
C ALA A 484 -18.67 24.35 -24.11
N SER A 485 -17.37 24.70 -24.06
CA SER A 485 -16.35 24.15 -24.95
C SER A 485 -16.24 22.63 -24.77
N ASP A 486 -16.09 22.16 -23.52
CA ASP A 486 -16.03 20.74 -23.17
C ASP A 486 -17.30 19.99 -23.62
N TYR A 487 -18.47 20.58 -23.44
CA TYR A 487 -19.74 20.01 -23.92
C TYR A 487 -19.73 19.84 -25.45
N TYR A 488 -19.38 20.87 -26.21
CA TYR A 488 -19.37 20.78 -27.68
C TYR A 488 -18.26 19.88 -28.21
N ALA A 489 -17.12 19.81 -27.53
CA ALA A 489 -16.04 18.85 -27.81
C ALA A 489 -16.55 17.41 -27.68
N SER A 490 -17.27 17.09 -26.59
CA SER A 490 -17.85 15.75 -26.36
C SER A 490 -18.88 15.34 -27.42
N MET A 491 -19.58 16.33 -28.00
CA MET A 491 -20.54 16.13 -29.09
C MET A 491 -19.89 16.07 -30.49
N GLY A 492 -18.57 16.28 -30.59
CA GLY A 492 -17.84 16.38 -31.86
C GLY A 492 -18.15 17.67 -32.65
N ALA A 493 -18.75 18.68 -32.03
CA ALA A 493 -19.08 19.96 -32.63
C ALA A 493 -17.87 20.93 -32.63
N LEU A 494 -16.79 20.49 -33.26
CA LEU A 494 -15.45 21.12 -33.23
C LEU A 494 -15.42 22.61 -33.62
N ALA A 495 -16.30 23.04 -34.52
CA ALA A 495 -16.38 24.46 -34.91
C ALA A 495 -16.88 25.37 -33.78
N ARG A 496 -17.80 24.87 -32.95
CA ARG A 496 -18.33 25.60 -31.79
C ARG A 496 -17.35 25.61 -30.63
N GLU A 497 -16.68 24.49 -30.39
CA GLU A 497 -15.55 24.40 -29.45
C GLU A 497 -14.49 25.47 -29.79
N ASN A 498 -13.99 25.48 -31.03
CA ASN A 498 -12.99 26.46 -31.47
C ASN A 498 -13.44 27.91 -31.28
N GLU A 499 -14.70 28.22 -31.58
CA GLU A 499 -15.27 29.56 -31.39
C GLU A 499 -15.24 29.97 -29.91
N LEU A 500 -15.60 29.07 -29.00
CA LEU A 500 -15.63 29.30 -27.57
C LEU A 500 -14.22 29.41 -26.98
N ASP A 501 -13.28 28.56 -27.40
CA ASP A 501 -11.89 28.65 -26.94
C ASP A 501 -11.18 29.91 -27.46
N LEU A 502 -11.50 30.37 -28.67
CA LEU A 502 -11.03 31.69 -29.15
C LEU A 502 -11.61 32.84 -28.32
N GLN A 503 -12.87 32.74 -27.88
CA GLN A 503 -13.46 33.72 -26.96
C GLN A 503 -12.77 33.67 -25.58
N ARG A 504 -12.41 32.48 -25.08
CA ARG A 504 -11.61 32.33 -23.85
C ARG A 504 -10.25 32.98 -23.98
N LEU A 505 -9.54 32.72 -25.09
CA LEU A 505 -8.22 33.31 -25.35
C LEU A 505 -8.27 34.83 -25.56
N ALA A 506 -9.40 35.39 -25.97
CA ALA A 506 -9.57 36.85 -26.01
C ALA A 506 -9.57 37.49 -24.61
N ILE A 507 -9.90 36.71 -23.56
CA ILE A 507 -9.95 37.14 -22.15
C ILE A 507 -8.68 36.73 -21.41
N LEU A 508 -8.20 35.50 -21.64
CA LEU A 508 -6.96 34.93 -21.09
C LEU A 508 -6.05 34.47 -22.24
N PRO A 509 -5.22 35.37 -22.81
CA PRO A 509 -4.39 35.05 -23.97
C PRO A 509 -3.40 33.91 -23.80
N GLY A 510 -3.07 33.52 -22.57
CA GLY A 510 -2.23 32.37 -22.23
C GLY A 510 -2.97 31.26 -21.51
N ASP A 511 -4.30 31.14 -21.64
CA ASP A 511 -5.06 30.04 -21.02
C ASP A 511 -4.60 28.68 -21.59
N PRO A 512 -3.95 27.82 -20.77
CA PRO A 512 -3.36 26.59 -21.28
C PRO A 512 -4.42 25.61 -21.78
N ASP A 513 -5.57 25.55 -21.11
CA ASP A 513 -6.64 24.63 -21.47
C ASP A 513 -7.24 24.99 -22.83
N ALA A 514 -7.50 26.27 -23.09
CA ALA A 514 -8.04 26.73 -24.38
C ALA A 514 -7.02 26.55 -25.53
N HIS A 515 -5.74 26.82 -25.28
CA HIS A 515 -4.70 26.52 -26.27
C HIS A 515 -4.59 25.04 -26.58
N MET A 516 -4.71 24.17 -25.58
CA MET A 516 -4.66 22.72 -25.74
C MET A 516 -5.86 22.21 -26.54
N SER A 517 -7.08 22.64 -26.20
CA SER A 517 -8.30 22.28 -26.93
C SER A 517 -8.22 22.72 -28.40
N LEU A 518 -7.82 23.97 -28.67
CA LEU A 518 -7.61 24.45 -30.04
C LEU A 518 -6.54 23.64 -30.77
N ALA A 519 -5.41 23.35 -30.13
CA ALA A 519 -4.34 22.59 -30.76
C ALA A 519 -4.80 21.17 -31.13
N ASN A 520 -5.52 20.49 -30.23
CA ASN A 520 -6.11 19.17 -30.49
C ASN A 520 -7.14 19.20 -31.60
N THR A 521 -8.05 20.16 -31.58
CA THR A 521 -9.12 20.27 -32.56
C THR A 521 -8.60 20.64 -33.94
N LEU A 522 -7.64 21.55 -34.03
CA LEU A 522 -6.94 21.87 -35.29
C LEU A 522 -6.21 20.64 -35.85
N SER A 523 -5.52 19.88 -35.00
CA SER A 523 -4.92 18.59 -35.40
C SER A 523 -5.95 17.61 -35.97
N ARG A 524 -7.11 17.44 -35.32
CA ARG A 524 -8.20 16.56 -35.79
C ARG A 524 -8.84 17.02 -37.10
N THR A 525 -8.92 18.34 -37.31
CA THR A 525 -9.47 18.93 -38.55
C THR A 525 -8.45 19.02 -39.69
N GLY A 526 -7.18 18.67 -39.43
CA GLY A 526 -6.10 18.65 -40.41
C GLY A 526 -5.34 19.97 -40.58
N ASP A 527 -5.66 21.01 -39.80
CA ASP A 527 -4.89 22.25 -39.75
C ASP A 527 -3.69 22.09 -38.79
N LEU A 528 -2.69 21.34 -39.24
CA LEU A 528 -1.50 21.01 -38.46
C LEU A 528 -0.63 22.24 -38.18
N ASP A 529 -0.59 23.23 -39.08
CA ASP A 529 0.14 24.47 -38.85
C ASP A 529 -0.51 25.34 -37.76
N GLY A 530 -1.85 25.42 -37.74
CA GLY A 530 -2.60 26.03 -36.66
C GLY A 530 -2.38 25.31 -35.32
N SER A 531 -2.36 23.98 -35.35
CA SER A 531 -2.08 23.15 -34.16
C SER A 531 -0.68 23.42 -33.58
N ILE A 532 0.36 23.39 -34.43
CA ILE A 532 1.76 23.67 -34.04
C ILE A 532 1.89 25.05 -33.41
N LYS A 533 1.17 26.07 -33.93
CA LYS A 533 1.19 27.42 -33.37
C LYS A 533 0.74 27.43 -31.91
N HIS A 534 -0.33 26.72 -31.57
CA HIS A 534 -0.85 26.68 -30.21
C HIS A 534 0.02 25.81 -29.28
N TRP A 535 0.53 24.67 -29.77
CA TRP A 535 1.49 23.86 -29.01
C TRP A 535 2.78 24.64 -28.67
N ARG A 536 3.29 25.48 -29.58
CA ARG A 536 4.44 26.36 -29.28
C ARG A 536 4.19 27.35 -28.16
N ILE A 537 2.97 27.89 -28.07
CA ILE A 537 2.61 28.82 -26.98
C ILE A 537 2.59 28.07 -25.65
N LEU A 538 2.04 26.85 -25.62
CA LEU A 538 2.02 26.00 -24.43
C LEU A 538 3.42 25.61 -23.95
N VAL A 539 4.30 25.21 -24.88
CA VAL A 539 5.70 24.89 -24.57
C VAL A 539 6.46 26.13 -24.11
N ALA A 540 6.20 27.31 -24.70
CA ALA A 540 6.81 28.54 -24.21
C ALA A 540 6.35 28.90 -22.78
N GLY A 541 5.07 28.68 -22.47
CA GLY A 541 4.48 28.95 -21.16
C GLY A 541 4.96 28.00 -20.05
N ASP A 542 5.26 26.76 -20.39
CA ASP A 542 5.84 25.76 -19.49
C ASP A 542 6.88 24.88 -20.21
N PRO A 543 8.14 25.34 -20.36
CA PRO A 543 9.15 24.65 -21.16
C PRO A 543 9.53 23.27 -20.63
N GLY A 544 9.33 23.02 -19.33
CA GLY A 544 9.62 21.72 -18.69
C GLY A 544 8.42 20.78 -18.64
N ASN A 545 7.38 21.01 -19.46
CA ASN A 545 6.20 20.17 -19.50
C ASN A 545 6.29 19.13 -20.61
N ASP A 546 6.57 17.89 -20.22
CA ASP A 546 6.80 16.77 -21.15
C ASP A 546 5.61 16.52 -22.07
N PHE A 547 4.40 16.67 -21.52
CA PHE A 547 3.17 16.47 -22.27
C PHE A 547 3.05 17.49 -23.41
N THR A 548 3.24 18.79 -23.15
CA THR A 548 3.09 19.82 -24.19
C THR A 548 4.20 19.76 -25.23
N MET A 549 5.43 19.42 -24.83
CA MET A 549 6.55 19.22 -25.74
C MET A 549 6.38 17.99 -26.63
N GLY A 550 5.92 16.86 -26.07
CA GLY A 550 5.60 15.66 -26.84
C GLY A 550 4.52 15.92 -27.88
N ARG A 551 3.45 16.62 -27.51
CA ARG A 551 2.38 17.02 -28.45
C ARG A 551 2.86 17.96 -29.56
N LEU A 552 3.74 18.90 -29.25
CA LEU A 552 4.37 19.75 -30.26
C LEU A 552 5.18 18.91 -31.25
N ALA A 553 6.00 17.98 -30.76
CA ALA A 553 6.83 17.12 -31.60
C ALA A 553 5.99 16.17 -32.47
N GLU A 554 4.91 15.60 -31.93
CA GLU A 554 3.91 14.81 -32.67
C GLU A 554 3.28 15.64 -33.80
N ALA A 555 2.82 16.86 -33.49
CA ALA A 555 2.20 17.74 -34.47
C ALA A 555 3.19 18.17 -35.58
N LEU A 556 4.44 18.45 -35.21
CA LEU A 556 5.53 18.74 -36.16
C LEU A 556 5.83 17.53 -37.06
N ALA A 557 5.91 16.33 -36.49
CA ALA A 557 6.17 15.11 -37.24
C ALA A 557 5.01 14.78 -38.19
N GLY A 558 3.76 14.89 -37.74
CA GLY A 558 2.56 14.71 -38.55
C GLY A 558 2.45 15.72 -39.69
N ASN A 559 2.99 16.94 -39.51
CA ASN A 559 3.06 17.98 -40.54
C ASN A 559 4.28 17.84 -41.47
N GLY A 560 5.06 16.76 -41.35
CA GLY A 560 6.27 16.51 -42.15
C GLY A 560 7.48 17.37 -41.77
N LYS A 561 7.41 18.18 -40.72
CA LYS A 561 8.51 19.00 -40.19
C LYS A 561 9.43 18.17 -39.30
N LEU A 562 9.94 17.07 -39.86
CA LEU A 562 10.68 16.02 -39.14
C LEU A 562 11.97 16.54 -38.47
N ALA A 563 12.67 17.50 -39.07
CA ALA A 563 13.87 18.09 -38.46
C ALA A 563 13.55 18.90 -37.20
N GLU A 564 12.50 19.74 -37.24
CA GLU A 564 12.03 20.49 -36.07
C GLU A 564 11.46 19.54 -35.00
N ALA A 565 10.75 18.48 -35.41
CA ALA A 565 10.26 17.46 -34.49
C ALA A 565 11.41 16.76 -33.75
N LEU A 566 12.51 16.44 -34.46
CA LEU A 566 13.69 15.83 -33.86
C LEU A 566 14.32 16.75 -32.80
N GLU A 567 14.47 18.04 -33.08
CA GLU A 567 15.00 19.01 -32.10
C GLU A 567 14.12 19.09 -30.83
N VAL A 568 12.79 19.04 -30.99
CA VAL A 568 11.86 19.03 -29.85
C VAL A 568 11.94 17.72 -29.09
N TYR A 569 12.01 16.57 -29.76
CA TYR A 569 12.20 15.27 -29.09
C TYR A 569 13.55 15.17 -28.37
N GLU A 570 14.63 15.73 -28.92
CA GLU A 570 15.93 15.83 -28.27
C GLU A 570 15.87 16.69 -27.00
N THR A 571 15.12 17.80 -27.07
CA THR A 571 14.88 18.69 -25.91
C THR A 571 14.02 17.99 -24.85
N LEU A 572 12.94 17.31 -25.27
CA LEU A 572 12.08 16.49 -24.40
C LEU A 572 12.87 15.40 -23.71
N SER A 573 13.65 14.64 -24.45
CA SER A 573 14.53 13.59 -23.91
C SER A 573 15.57 14.11 -22.92
N ALA A 574 15.89 15.41 -22.96
CA ALA A 574 16.81 16.03 -22.04
C ALA A 574 16.13 16.54 -20.76
N GLN A 575 14.84 16.87 -20.80
CA GLN A 575 14.15 17.55 -19.68
C GLN A 575 13.10 16.68 -18.99
N SER A 576 12.72 15.56 -19.61
CA SER A 576 11.60 14.72 -19.21
C SER A 576 11.90 13.76 -18.09
N GLU A 577 10.87 13.52 -17.28
CA GLU A 577 10.81 12.40 -16.34
C GLU A 577 10.88 11.08 -17.12
N ARG A 578 10.23 10.99 -18.27
CA ARG A 578 10.23 9.79 -19.13
C ARG A 578 11.00 10.05 -20.42
N PRO A 579 12.34 10.11 -20.39
CA PRO A 579 13.12 10.46 -21.57
C PRO A 579 13.13 9.33 -22.61
N GLU A 580 12.83 8.08 -22.22
CA GLU A 580 12.73 6.93 -23.10
C GLU A 580 11.75 7.14 -24.26
N GLU A 581 10.58 7.73 -23.99
CA GLU A 581 9.56 7.99 -25.01
C GLU A 581 10.05 9.03 -26.03
N GLY A 582 10.66 10.12 -25.54
CA GLY A 582 11.26 11.16 -26.39
C GLY A 582 12.40 10.60 -27.26
N LEU A 583 13.27 9.76 -26.68
CA LEU A 583 14.38 9.14 -27.37
C LEU A 583 13.90 8.15 -28.43
N TYR A 584 12.84 7.40 -28.13
CA TYR A 584 12.26 6.43 -29.06
C TYR A 584 11.59 7.14 -30.24
N GLN A 585 10.83 8.21 -30.00
CA GLN A 585 10.27 9.00 -31.11
C GLN A 585 11.35 9.72 -31.92
N ALA A 586 12.41 10.23 -31.29
CA ALA A 586 13.59 10.78 -31.98
C ALA A 586 14.25 9.75 -32.91
N ALA A 587 14.37 8.50 -32.44
CA ALA A 587 14.86 7.39 -33.25
C ALA A 587 13.96 7.16 -34.48
N ARG A 588 12.64 7.05 -34.28
CA ARG A 588 11.67 6.85 -35.37
C ARG A 588 11.71 7.98 -36.41
N VAL A 589 11.82 9.23 -35.97
CA VAL A 589 11.97 10.40 -36.85
C VAL A 589 13.30 10.34 -37.63
N CYS A 590 14.40 9.93 -36.98
CA CYS A 590 15.68 9.71 -37.67
C CYS A 590 15.58 8.62 -38.73
N LEU A 591 14.88 7.52 -38.44
CA LEU A 591 14.64 6.44 -39.40
C LEU A 591 13.78 6.91 -40.59
N GLN A 592 12.75 7.71 -40.36
CA GLN A 592 11.95 8.33 -41.43
C GLN A 592 12.76 9.31 -42.29
N LEU A 593 13.73 9.99 -41.69
CA LEU A 593 14.70 10.86 -42.38
C LEU A 593 15.81 10.09 -43.12
N GLY A 594 15.83 8.75 -43.04
CA GLY A 594 16.88 7.90 -43.62
C GLY A 594 18.22 7.95 -42.88
N ARG A 595 18.25 8.44 -41.65
CA ARG A 595 19.45 8.56 -40.80
C ARG A 595 19.58 7.35 -39.88
N GLU A 596 19.82 6.18 -40.47
CA GLU A 596 19.82 4.91 -39.74
C GLU A 596 20.86 4.85 -38.60
N GLU A 597 22.08 5.33 -38.81
CA GLU A 597 23.13 5.33 -37.77
C GLU A 597 22.73 6.20 -36.55
N GLN A 598 22.10 7.36 -36.80
CA GLN A 598 21.63 8.25 -35.75
C GLN A 598 20.41 7.65 -35.03
N GLY A 599 19.50 7.02 -35.76
CA GLY A 599 18.36 6.29 -35.21
C GLY A 599 18.79 5.14 -34.30
N ALA A 600 19.78 4.34 -34.71
CA ALA A 600 20.33 3.25 -33.88
C ALA A 600 20.91 3.77 -32.55
N LYS A 601 21.68 4.87 -32.58
CA LYS A 601 22.22 5.50 -31.36
C LYS A 601 21.12 5.99 -30.42
N TYR A 602 20.01 6.49 -30.96
CA TYR A 602 18.85 6.86 -30.12
C TYR A 602 18.18 5.64 -29.51
N LEU A 603 17.96 4.56 -30.27
CA LEU A 603 17.42 3.30 -29.75
C LEU A 603 18.33 2.69 -28.66
N GLU A 604 19.65 2.76 -28.82
CA GLU A 604 20.61 2.34 -27.80
C GLU A 604 20.44 3.16 -26.51
N ARG A 605 20.32 4.49 -26.62
CA ARG A 605 20.03 5.36 -25.48
C ARG A 605 18.66 5.11 -24.84
N VAL A 606 17.64 4.72 -25.62
CA VAL A 606 16.35 4.27 -25.04
C VAL A 606 16.59 3.10 -24.11
N LEU A 607 17.36 2.09 -24.54
CA LEU A 607 17.65 0.90 -23.73
C LEU A 607 18.60 1.17 -22.56
N GLU A 608 19.39 2.24 -22.60
CA GLU A 608 20.16 2.72 -21.44
C GLU A 608 19.27 3.30 -20.33
N VAL A 609 18.17 3.97 -20.70
CA VAL A 609 17.21 4.61 -19.77
C VAL A 609 16.13 3.62 -19.34
N ASP A 610 15.51 2.97 -20.31
CA ASP A 610 14.48 1.94 -20.13
C ASP A 610 14.94 0.63 -20.79
N PRO A 611 15.72 -0.17 -20.04
CA PRO A 611 16.03 -1.56 -20.37
C PRO A 611 14.85 -2.40 -20.88
N GLY A 612 13.66 -2.16 -20.33
CA GLY A 612 12.44 -2.88 -20.64
C GLY A 612 11.84 -2.52 -21.99
N HIS A 613 12.29 -1.46 -22.67
CA HIS A 613 11.64 -0.93 -23.87
C HIS A 613 11.72 -1.87 -25.09
N HIS A 614 10.85 -2.88 -25.12
CA HIS A 614 10.91 -4.00 -26.05
C HIS A 614 10.78 -3.58 -27.51
N LEU A 615 10.02 -2.51 -27.80
CA LEU A 615 9.89 -1.97 -29.15
C LEU A 615 11.23 -1.42 -29.67
N ALA A 616 12.00 -0.76 -28.82
CA ALA A 616 13.27 -0.16 -29.20
C ALA A 616 14.32 -1.25 -29.45
N ARG A 617 14.34 -2.27 -28.57
CA ARG A 617 15.15 -3.47 -28.74
C ARG A 617 14.84 -4.19 -30.04
N ARG A 618 13.55 -4.39 -30.34
CA ARG A 618 13.10 -5.05 -31.57
C ARG A 618 13.52 -4.29 -32.83
N GLU A 619 13.36 -2.96 -32.83
CA GLU A 619 13.80 -2.14 -33.96
C GLU A 619 15.32 -2.21 -34.15
N LEU A 620 16.09 -2.18 -33.06
CA LEU A 620 17.55 -2.28 -33.10
C LEU A 620 18.02 -3.66 -33.60
N GLN A 621 17.40 -4.75 -33.13
CA GLN A 621 17.66 -6.12 -33.60
C GLN A 621 17.39 -6.25 -35.11
N ARG A 622 16.24 -5.75 -35.58
CA ARG A 622 15.90 -5.72 -37.00
C ARG A 622 16.92 -4.94 -37.83
N MET A 623 17.39 -3.80 -37.32
CA MET A 623 18.43 -3.00 -37.98
C MET A 623 19.78 -3.71 -38.05
N ARG A 624 20.12 -4.51 -37.03
CA ARG A 624 21.34 -5.33 -36.98
C ARG A 624 21.22 -6.65 -37.76
N GLY A 625 20.03 -6.99 -38.25
CA GLY A 625 19.76 -8.25 -38.94
C GLY A 625 19.70 -9.45 -38.00
N GLU A 626 19.48 -9.21 -36.71
CA GLU A 626 19.29 -10.25 -35.69
C GLU A 626 17.90 -10.86 -35.79
N SER A 627 17.78 -12.17 -35.56
CA SER A 627 16.49 -12.87 -35.53
C SER A 627 15.81 -12.65 -34.19
N GLU A 628 14.51 -12.32 -34.20
CA GLU A 628 13.68 -12.36 -32.99
C GLU A 628 13.44 -13.81 -32.53
N ASP A 629 13.52 -14.77 -33.44
CA ASP A 629 13.39 -16.20 -33.18
C ASP A 629 14.72 -16.77 -32.66
N PHE A 630 15.07 -16.40 -31.43
CA PHE A 630 16.23 -16.98 -30.73
C PHE A 630 15.91 -18.37 -30.16
N TRP A 631 14.63 -18.71 -30.01
CA TRP A 631 14.18 -19.94 -29.36
C TRP A 631 14.22 -21.16 -30.26
N SER A 632 14.03 -21.02 -31.59
CA SER A 632 14.04 -22.16 -32.53
C SER A 632 15.29 -23.04 -32.48
N ALA A 633 16.44 -22.51 -32.04
CA ALA A 633 17.65 -23.30 -31.87
C ALA A 633 17.58 -24.28 -30.68
N TYR A 634 16.64 -24.05 -29.76
CA TYR A 634 16.48 -24.78 -28.50
C TYR A 634 15.14 -25.48 -28.35
N THR A 635 14.17 -25.25 -29.26
CA THR A 635 12.85 -25.90 -29.18
C THR A 635 12.93 -27.40 -29.38
N ILE A 636 12.02 -28.13 -28.73
CA ILE A 636 11.88 -29.57 -28.95
C ILE A 636 11.06 -29.82 -30.22
N GLY A 637 11.65 -30.57 -31.16
CA GLY A 637 11.00 -30.93 -32.41
C GLY A 637 9.73 -31.79 -32.20
N PRO A 638 8.72 -31.67 -33.08
CA PRO A 638 7.43 -32.37 -32.93
C PRO A 638 7.58 -33.90 -32.95
N GLU A 639 8.62 -34.43 -33.60
CA GLU A 639 8.90 -35.88 -33.59
C GLU A 639 9.29 -36.41 -32.21
N GLU A 640 9.93 -35.60 -31.37
CA GLU A 640 10.25 -35.96 -29.99
C GLU A 640 9.03 -35.84 -29.09
N VAL A 641 8.24 -34.77 -29.25
CA VAL A 641 6.97 -34.58 -28.53
C VAL A 641 6.00 -35.73 -28.81
N ALA A 642 5.90 -36.17 -30.07
CA ALA A 642 5.01 -37.26 -30.48
C ALA A 642 5.36 -38.63 -29.85
N LYS A 643 6.56 -38.80 -29.28
CA LYS A 643 6.95 -40.02 -28.55
C LYS A 643 6.36 -40.07 -27.13
N VAL A 644 5.91 -38.94 -26.61
CA VAL A 644 5.29 -38.84 -25.29
C VAL A 644 3.83 -39.29 -25.39
N ASP A 645 3.53 -40.46 -24.81
CA ASP A 645 2.16 -40.95 -24.72
C ASP A 645 1.73 -41.11 -23.27
N ILE A 646 0.99 -40.11 -22.80
CA ILE A 646 0.31 -40.14 -21.50
C ILE A 646 -1.15 -40.51 -21.72
N THR A 647 -1.63 -41.53 -21.01
CA THR A 647 -3.01 -42.02 -21.16
C THR A 647 -3.78 -41.97 -19.84
N ARG A 648 -5.11 -42.04 -19.95
CA ARG A 648 -6.00 -42.09 -18.78
C ARG A 648 -5.78 -43.36 -17.95
N GLU A 649 -5.38 -44.47 -18.57
CA GLU A 649 -5.09 -45.71 -17.85
C GLU A 649 -3.89 -45.58 -16.91
N GLN A 650 -2.89 -44.78 -17.32
CA GLN A 650 -1.72 -44.47 -16.49
C GLN A 650 -2.07 -43.49 -15.36
N PHE A 651 -2.93 -42.50 -15.63
CA PHE A 651 -3.34 -41.48 -14.66
C PHE A 651 -4.87 -41.33 -14.59
N PRO A 652 -5.60 -42.26 -13.92
CA PRO A 652 -7.06 -42.29 -13.95
C PRO A 652 -7.75 -41.08 -13.30
N ARG A 653 -7.04 -40.33 -12.46
CA ARG A 653 -7.54 -39.15 -11.73
C ARG A 653 -7.19 -37.82 -12.40
N ALA A 654 -6.27 -37.81 -13.37
CA ALA A 654 -5.85 -36.59 -14.04
C ALA A 654 -6.88 -36.19 -15.11
N ALA A 655 -7.31 -34.93 -15.10
CA ALA A 655 -8.25 -34.40 -16.07
C ALA A 655 -7.60 -34.14 -17.45
N SER A 656 -6.33 -33.74 -17.42
CA SER A 656 -5.46 -33.50 -18.57
C SER A 656 -4.03 -33.92 -18.24
N ALA A 657 -3.16 -33.94 -19.25
CA ALA A 657 -1.73 -34.20 -19.12
C ALA A 657 -0.93 -33.16 -19.91
N MET A 658 0.13 -32.62 -19.31
CA MET A 658 1.07 -31.72 -19.97
C MET A 658 2.08 -32.55 -20.77
N ILE A 659 1.92 -32.60 -22.08
CA ILE A 659 2.82 -33.37 -22.97
C ILE A 659 4.16 -32.64 -23.14
N LEU A 660 4.10 -31.32 -23.32
CA LEU A 660 5.26 -30.44 -23.43
C LEU A 660 5.03 -29.19 -22.59
N ASP A 661 6.01 -28.84 -21.76
CA ASP A 661 6.12 -27.59 -21.03
C ASP A 661 7.52 -27.01 -21.27
N GLU A 662 7.64 -26.13 -22.25
CA GLU A 662 8.91 -25.56 -22.67
C GLU A 662 8.94 -24.05 -22.44
N LEU A 663 9.93 -23.58 -21.68
CA LEU A 663 10.23 -22.17 -21.47
C LEU A 663 11.65 -21.89 -21.96
N ILE A 664 11.80 -20.96 -22.91
CA ILE A 664 13.09 -20.53 -23.44
C ILE A 664 13.21 -19.03 -23.22
N GLN A 665 14.10 -18.63 -22.33
CA GLN A 665 14.24 -17.26 -21.88
C GLN A 665 15.60 -16.68 -22.26
N HIS A 666 15.56 -15.49 -22.86
CA HIS A 666 16.73 -14.68 -23.14
C HIS A 666 16.73 -13.45 -22.23
N VAL A 667 17.72 -13.39 -21.34
CA VAL A 667 17.95 -12.30 -20.39
C VAL A 667 19.04 -11.40 -20.96
N TYR A 668 18.79 -10.09 -20.96
CA TYR A 668 19.73 -9.09 -21.43
C TYR A 668 20.56 -8.53 -20.26
N ALA A 669 21.68 -7.88 -20.57
CA ALA A 669 22.61 -7.33 -19.57
C ALA A 669 21.99 -6.28 -18.64
N ASP A 670 20.90 -5.67 -19.09
CA ASP A 670 20.16 -4.66 -18.36
C ASP A 670 19.06 -5.23 -17.45
N GLY A 671 18.90 -6.56 -17.45
CA GLY A 671 17.89 -7.28 -16.68
C GLY A 671 16.69 -7.69 -17.51
N SER A 672 16.23 -6.90 -18.49
CA SER A 672 15.03 -7.24 -19.26
C SER A 672 15.10 -8.64 -19.89
N SER A 673 13.95 -9.28 -20.11
CA SER A 673 13.94 -10.61 -20.72
C SER A 673 12.80 -10.83 -21.70
N ILE A 674 13.04 -11.72 -22.65
CA ILE A 674 12.02 -12.29 -23.53
C ILE A 674 11.94 -13.79 -23.25
N SER A 675 10.73 -14.28 -23.01
CA SER A 675 10.43 -15.67 -22.73
C SER A 675 9.51 -16.22 -23.82
N TYR A 676 9.99 -17.22 -24.55
CA TYR A 676 9.15 -18.05 -25.40
C TYR A 676 8.61 -19.22 -24.56
N VAL A 677 7.30 -19.45 -24.64
CA VAL A 677 6.62 -20.55 -23.95
C VAL A 677 5.88 -21.39 -24.98
N HIS A 678 6.12 -22.70 -24.96
CA HIS A 678 5.40 -23.69 -25.74
C HIS A 678 4.81 -24.76 -24.83
N GLN A 679 3.49 -24.84 -24.79
CA GLN A 679 2.76 -25.82 -24.01
C GLN A 679 1.82 -26.66 -24.87
N ILE A 680 1.90 -27.98 -24.71
CA ILE A 680 0.98 -28.93 -25.35
C ILE A 680 0.30 -29.75 -24.26
N ARG A 681 -1.02 -29.66 -24.14
CA ARG A 681 -1.81 -30.42 -23.15
C ARG A 681 -2.75 -31.41 -23.82
N LYS A 682 -2.80 -32.64 -23.33
CA LYS A 682 -3.74 -33.68 -23.77
C LYS A 682 -4.93 -33.78 -22.81
N ILE A 683 -6.15 -33.79 -23.34
CA ILE A 683 -7.36 -33.93 -22.54
C ILE A 683 -7.65 -35.41 -22.27
N LEU A 684 -7.81 -35.79 -21.01
CA LEU A 684 -7.98 -37.20 -20.59
C LEU A 684 -9.42 -37.52 -20.15
N THR A 685 -10.16 -36.55 -19.62
CA THR A 685 -11.52 -36.74 -19.08
C THR A 685 -12.49 -35.65 -19.53
N GLN A 686 -13.78 -35.84 -19.22
CA GLN A 686 -14.81 -34.82 -19.47
C GLN A 686 -14.57 -33.56 -18.63
N ASP A 687 -14.15 -33.71 -17.37
CA ASP A 687 -13.78 -32.56 -16.52
C ASP A 687 -12.65 -31.73 -17.15
N GLY A 688 -11.71 -32.39 -17.85
CA GLY A 688 -10.66 -31.71 -18.60
C GLY A 688 -11.20 -30.92 -19.79
N VAL A 689 -12.24 -31.42 -20.49
CA VAL A 689 -12.92 -30.67 -21.55
C VAL A 689 -13.54 -29.39 -20.98
N ASP A 690 -14.25 -29.52 -19.86
CA ASP A 690 -14.98 -28.41 -19.24
C ASP A 690 -14.01 -27.37 -18.64
N ALA A 691 -12.89 -27.82 -18.06
CA ALA A 691 -11.87 -26.96 -17.45
C ALA A 691 -10.96 -26.24 -18.46
N ARG A 692 -10.73 -26.82 -19.65
CA ARG A 692 -9.71 -26.35 -20.61
C ARG A 692 -10.28 -25.76 -21.91
N GLY A 693 -11.61 -25.61 -22.00
CA GLY A 693 -12.25 -25.00 -23.16
C GLY A 693 -11.91 -23.51 -23.36
N LYS A 694 -11.41 -22.84 -22.32
CA LYS A 694 -10.95 -21.44 -22.36
C LYS A 694 -9.69 -21.28 -21.52
N GLU A 695 -8.65 -20.67 -22.09
CA GLU A 695 -7.42 -20.34 -21.36
C GLU A 695 -7.02 -18.88 -21.60
N ARG A 696 -6.36 -18.27 -20.61
CA ARG A 696 -5.81 -16.93 -20.73
C ARG A 696 -4.31 -17.03 -20.96
N VAL A 697 -3.82 -16.40 -22.03
CA VAL A 697 -2.40 -16.33 -22.37
C VAL A 697 -1.84 -14.98 -21.92
N PRO A 698 -0.72 -14.95 -21.17
CA PRO A 698 -0.16 -13.72 -20.61
C PRO A 698 0.71 -12.92 -21.59
N GLY A 699 1.02 -13.47 -22.77
CA GLY A 699 1.93 -12.88 -23.76
C GLY A 699 1.34 -12.73 -25.17
N GLU A 700 2.20 -12.35 -26.11
CA GLU A 700 1.89 -12.27 -27.53
C GLU A 700 1.77 -13.69 -28.11
N LEU A 701 0.59 -14.03 -28.61
CA LEU A 701 0.30 -15.35 -29.17
C LEU A 701 1.07 -15.57 -30.48
N ILE A 702 1.87 -16.63 -30.53
CA ILE A 702 2.53 -17.09 -31.77
C ILE A 702 1.61 -18.08 -32.49
N ASN A 703 1.10 -19.07 -31.76
CA ASN A 703 0.28 -20.13 -32.30
C ASN A 703 -0.66 -20.65 -31.20
N ALA A 704 -1.90 -20.99 -31.55
CA ALA A 704 -2.75 -21.79 -30.69
C ALA A 704 -3.67 -22.64 -31.56
N ARG A 705 -3.92 -23.90 -31.17
CA ARG A 705 -4.77 -24.82 -31.92
C ARG A 705 -5.26 -26.00 -31.08
N THR A 706 -6.44 -26.52 -31.44
CA THR A 706 -6.93 -27.82 -30.96
C THR A 706 -6.62 -28.88 -32.00
N ILE A 707 -5.81 -29.87 -31.67
CA ILE A 707 -5.52 -31.04 -32.52
C ILE A 707 -6.38 -32.21 -32.05
N GLN A 708 -7.28 -32.66 -32.90
CA GLN A 708 -8.19 -33.77 -32.61
C GLN A 708 -7.46 -35.12 -32.67
N PRO A 709 -7.98 -36.19 -32.03
CA PRO A 709 -7.43 -37.54 -32.13
C PRO A 709 -7.33 -38.09 -33.55
N ASP A 710 -8.15 -37.59 -34.48
CA ASP A 710 -8.12 -37.95 -35.91
C ASP A 710 -7.13 -37.11 -36.73
N GLY A 711 -6.38 -36.20 -36.07
CA GLY A 711 -5.42 -35.29 -36.68
C GLY A 711 -6.02 -33.98 -37.19
N THR A 712 -7.34 -33.77 -37.08
CA THR A 712 -7.98 -32.51 -37.50
C THR A 712 -7.51 -31.37 -36.62
N VAL A 713 -7.05 -30.28 -37.23
CA VAL A 713 -6.64 -29.06 -36.52
C VAL A 713 -7.78 -28.04 -36.56
N ILE A 714 -8.12 -27.48 -35.40
CA ILE A 714 -9.14 -26.43 -35.26
C ILE A 714 -8.47 -25.19 -34.69
N GLU A 715 -8.65 -24.06 -35.38
CA GLU A 715 -8.16 -22.76 -34.93
C GLU A 715 -9.00 -22.22 -33.76
N PRO A 716 -8.38 -21.54 -32.79
CA PRO A 716 -9.06 -20.99 -31.63
C PRO A 716 -9.74 -19.65 -31.93
N ILE A 717 -10.63 -19.25 -31.04
CA ILE A 717 -11.28 -17.94 -31.07
C ILE A 717 -10.60 -17.04 -30.02
N THR A 718 -9.93 -15.98 -30.48
CA THR A 718 -9.27 -15.00 -29.60
C THR A 718 -10.23 -13.87 -29.21
N GLN A 719 -10.27 -13.53 -27.92
CA GLN A 719 -11.05 -12.43 -27.36
C GLN A 719 -10.14 -11.35 -26.73
N PRO A 720 -10.63 -10.12 -26.51
CA PRO A 720 -9.87 -9.08 -25.82
C PRO A 720 -9.35 -9.54 -24.45
N GLY A 721 -8.13 -9.11 -24.08
CA GLY A 721 -7.53 -9.42 -22.78
C GLY A 721 -6.79 -10.76 -22.70
N GLY A 722 -6.40 -11.34 -23.84
CA GLY A 722 -5.58 -12.56 -23.90
C GLY A 722 -6.37 -13.86 -23.67
N LEU A 723 -7.71 -13.81 -23.70
CA LEU A 723 -8.56 -14.99 -23.55
C LEU A 723 -8.68 -15.74 -24.89
N ILE A 724 -8.39 -17.04 -24.87
CA ILE A 724 -8.45 -17.94 -26.01
C ILE A 724 -9.52 -18.99 -25.72
N GLU A 725 -10.49 -19.14 -26.61
CA GLU A 725 -11.50 -20.19 -26.58
C GLU A 725 -11.11 -21.28 -27.59
N PHE A 726 -11.04 -22.52 -27.12
CA PHE A 726 -10.70 -23.68 -27.93
C PHE A 726 -11.99 -24.38 -28.38
N PRO A 727 -12.43 -24.21 -29.63
CA PRO A 727 -13.63 -24.89 -30.12
C PRO A 727 -13.38 -26.38 -30.31
N GLY A 728 -14.40 -27.19 -30.02
CA GLY A 728 -14.40 -28.62 -30.32
C GLY A 728 -13.49 -29.48 -29.43
N VAL A 729 -13.05 -28.98 -28.27
CA VAL A 729 -12.27 -29.78 -27.30
C VAL A 729 -13.06 -31.04 -26.92
N LYS A 730 -12.41 -32.20 -27.06
CA LYS A 730 -12.98 -33.50 -26.69
C LYS A 730 -11.89 -34.37 -26.05
N ILE A 731 -12.30 -35.46 -25.41
CA ILE A 731 -11.37 -36.43 -24.81
C ILE A 731 -10.39 -36.93 -25.89
N GLY A 732 -9.10 -36.86 -25.56
CA GLY A 732 -7.98 -37.22 -26.43
C GLY A 732 -7.46 -36.08 -27.33
N ALA A 733 -8.12 -34.92 -27.37
CA ALA A 733 -7.60 -33.76 -28.11
C ALA A 733 -6.34 -33.19 -27.43
N LEU A 734 -5.46 -32.60 -28.24
CA LEU A 734 -4.30 -31.81 -27.79
C LEU A 734 -4.61 -30.33 -27.94
N LEU A 735 -4.30 -29.54 -26.91
CA LEU A 735 -4.28 -28.09 -26.95
C LEU A 735 -2.82 -27.67 -27.05
N ASP A 736 -2.46 -27.03 -28.16
CA ASP A 736 -1.10 -26.61 -28.47
C ASP A 736 -1.06 -25.09 -28.49
N ILE A 737 -0.24 -24.49 -27.62
CA ILE A 737 -0.19 -23.04 -27.37
C ILE A 737 1.26 -22.59 -27.33
N GLU A 738 1.59 -21.58 -28.13
CA GLU A 738 2.89 -20.93 -28.19
C GLU A 738 2.71 -19.43 -28.03
N TYR A 739 3.48 -18.81 -27.14
CA TYR A 739 3.45 -17.37 -26.95
C TYR A 739 4.79 -16.82 -26.49
N VAL A 740 4.99 -15.53 -26.71
CA VAL A 740 6.13 -14.77 -26.20
C VAL A 740 5.68 -13.81 -25.13
N GLN A 741 6.25 -13.95 -23.96
CA GLN A 741 6.12 -13.01 -22.85
C GLN A 741 7.37 -12.14 -22.79
N ARG A 742 7.17 -10.85 -22.51
CA ARG A 742 8.27 -9.92 -22.32
C ARG A 742 8.14 -9.30 -20.94
N SER A 743 9.28 -9.15 -20.26
CA SER A 743 9.31 -8.67 -18.88
C SER A 743 10.21 -7.44 -18.79
N ASP A 744 9.61 -6.35 -18.29
CA ASP A 744 10.30 -5.13 -17.91
C ASP A 744 11.01 -5.40 -16.58
N GLY A 745 12.33 -5.51 -16.62
CA GLY A 745 13.14 -5.80 -15.44
C GLY A 745 14.34 -4.87 -15.38
N GLY A 746 14.55 -4.22 -14.22
CA GLY A 746 15.88 -3.72 -13.89
C GLY A 746 16.86 -4.87 -13.70
N PRO A 747 18.18 -4.60 -13.59
CA PRO A 747 19.24 -5.61 -13.64
C PRO A 747 19.16 -6.75 -12.60
N LEU A 748 18.20 -6.70 -11.66
CA LEU A 748 18.03 -7.66 -10.56
C LEU A 748 16.61 -8.23 -10.45
N ARG A 749 15.67 -7.94 -11.35
CA ARG A 749 14.23 -8.30 -11.16
C ARG A 749 13.75 -9.54 -11.89
N THR A 750 14.47 -9.98 -12.92
CA THR A 750 13.88 -10.77 -14.01
C THR A 750 14.16 -12.25 -13.93
N LEU A 751 15.00 -12.64 -12.98
CA LEU A 751 15.21 -14.03 -12.56
C LEU A 751 15.27 -14.16 -11.03
N ASP A 752 15.35 -13.06 -10.27
CA ASP A 752 15.59 -13.13 -8.83
C ASP A 752 14.29 -13.47 -8.07
N GLY A 753 14.20 -14.69 -7.57
CA GLY A 753 12.99 -15.27 -6.95
C GLY A 753 12.10 -16.04 -7.93
N ASP A 754 12.49 -16.18 -9.20
CA ASP A 754 11.75 -16.98 -10.19
C ASP A 754 12.01 -18.48 -9.95
N ALA A 755 10.93 -19.21 -9.68
CA ALA A 755 10.92 -20.65 -9.51
C ALA A 755 10.31 -21.33 -10.74
N PHE A 756 10.89 -22.45 -11.16
CA PHE A 756 10.37 -23.28 -12.24
C PHE A 756 10.23 -24.72 -11.77
N TYR A 757 9.00 -25.23 -11.86
CA TYR A 757 8.61 -26.55 -11.41
C TYR A 757 8.52 -27.49 -12.61
N PHE A 758 9.33 -28.55 -12.63
CA PHE A 758 9.33 -29.51 -13.74
C PHE A 758 8.18 -30.54 -13.65
N ILE A 759 7.32 -30.38 -12.64
CA ILE A 759 6.09 -31.15 -12.39
C ILE A 759 5.06 -30.17 -11.81
N ASP A 760 3.77 -30.44 -12.03
CA ASP A 760 2.68 -29.71 -11.37
C ASP A 760 2.80 -29.72 -9.83
N GLN A 761 2.89 -28.52 -9.24
CA GLN A 761 3.04 -28.30 -7.79
C GLN A 761 1.85 -28.82 -6.96
N HIS A 762 0.70 -29.04 -7.59
CA HIS A 762 -0.50 -29.55 -6.94
C HIS A 762 -0.73 -31.06 -7.15
N LEU A 763 0.15 -31.74 -7.89
CA LEU A 763 0.02 -33.15 -8.22
C LEU A 763 -1.36 -33.49 -8.83
N ALA A 764 -1.87 -32.64 -9.70
CA ALA A 764 -3.12 -32.81 -10.45
C ALA A 764 -2.90 -33.17 -11.93
N GLU A 765 -1.80 -32.71 -12.53
CA GLU A 765 -1.48 -32.91 -13.96
C GLU A 765 -0.11 -33.60 -14.16
N PRO A 766 -0.04 -34.77 -14.82
CA PRO A 766 1.23 -35.43 -15.16
C PRO A 766 1.94 -34.71 -16.31
N PHE A 767 3.26 -34.67 -16.23
CA PHE A 767 4.13 -33.98 -17.19
C PHE A 767 4.91 -35.00 -18.05
N GLY A 768 5.05 -34.70 -19.33
CA GLY A 768 5.77 -35.50 -20.32
C GLY A 768 7.20 -34.99 -20.49
N ILE A 769 7.37 -33.84 -21.14
CA ILE A 769 8.67 -33.16 -21.21
C ILE A 769 8.51 -31.77 -20.61
N SER A 770 9.35 -31.43 -19.63
CA SER A 770 9.44 -30.08 -19.08
C SER A 770 10.87 -29.57 -19.24
N ARG A 771 11.02 -28.39 -19.85
CA ARG A 771 12.31 -27.81 -20.20
C ARG A 771 12.34 -26.33 -19.85
N TRP A 772 13.43 -25.91 -19.21
CA TRP A 772 13.78 -24.50 -19.12
C TRP A 772 15.16 -24.25 -19.73
N VAL A 773 15.22 -23.28 -20.63
CA VAL A 773 16.46 -22.77 -21.23
C VAL A 773 16.63 -21.32 -20.82
N VAL A 774 17.77 -20.99 -20.23
CA VAL A 774 18.13 -19.61 -19.87
C VAL A 774 19.39 -19.20 -20.62
N ILE A 775 19.28 -18.15 -21.42
CA ILE A 775 20.36 -17.50 -22.17
C ILE A 775 20.63 -16.18 -21.45
N ALA A 776 21.81 -16.03 -20.84
CA ALA A 776 22.17 -14.85 -20.08
C ALA A 776 23.59 -14.36 -20.39
N PRO A 777 23.94 -13.08 -20.15
CA PRO A 777 25.28 -12.56 -20.39
C PRO A 777 26.31 -13.14 -19.41
N PRO A 778 27.57 -13.37 -19.81
CA PRO A 778 28.59 -13.99 -18.94
C PRO A 778 28.89 -13.22 -17.66
N GLN A 779 28.71 -11.89 -17.67
CA GLN A 779 28.93 -10.99 -16.54
C GLN A 779 27.79 -10.97 -15.50
N MET A 780 26.71 -11.73 -15.72
CA MET A 780 25.54 -11.76 -14.85
C MET A 780 25.50 -13.08 -14.05
N PRO A 781 26.18 -13.15 -12.88
CA PRO A 781 26.21 -14.38 -12.10
C PRO A 781 24.87 -14.62 -11.41
N PHE A 782 24.17 -15.67 -11.83
CA PHE A 782 23.02 -16.21 -11.10
C PHE A 782 23.39 -17.48 -10.36
N ASN A 783 23.03 -17.53 -9.07
CA ASN A 783 23.02 -18.78 -8.33
C ASN A 783 21.69 -19.47 -8.58
N VAL A 784 21.75 -20.77 -8.87
CA VAL A 784 20.56 -21.59 -9.06
C VAL A 784 20.56 -22.62 -7.95
N ILE A 785 19.48 -22.66 -7.17
CA ILE A 785 19.26 -23.71 -6.18
C ILE A 785 18.47 -24.81 -6.87
N HIS A 786 18.99 -26.04 -6.82
CA HIS A 786 18.31 -27.22 -7.34
C HIS A 786 17.63 -27.97 -6.20
N HIS A 787 16.30 -28.07 -6.27
CA HIS A 787 15.48 -28.76 -5.27
C HIS A 787 15.01 -30.09 -5.84
N ASN A 788 15.39 -31.20 -5.19
CA ASN A 788 15.06 -32.57 -5.61
C ASN A 788 15.38 -32.93 -7.07
N LEU A 789 16.17 -32.11 -7.76
CA LEU A 789 16.57 -32.32 -9.14
C LEU A 789 17.93 -33.05 -9.16
N ARG A 790 17.87 -34.36 -9.41
CA ARG A 790 19.01 -35.26 -9.34
C ARG A 790 19.70 -35.43 -10.69
N ALA A 791 20.97 -35.03 -10.78
CA ALA A 791 21.75 -35.16 -12.01
C ALA A 791 22.06 -36.63 -12.41
N ASP A 792 21.88 -37.58 -11.48
CA ASP A 792 22.02 -39.02 -11.74
C ASP A 792 20.72 -39.69 -12.25
N ASP A 793 19.60 -38.96 -12.30
CA ASP A 793 18.35 -39.44 -12.89
C ASP A 793 18.46 -39.49 -14.43
N PRO A 794 18.23 -40.65 -15.08
CA PRO A 794 18.31 -40.77 -16.54
C PRO A 794 17.28 -39.91 -17.30
N GLY A 795 16.22 -39.45 -16.63
CA GLY A 795 15.25 -38.51 -17.18
C GLY A 795 15.66 -37.05 -17.07
N VAL A 796 16.76 -36.72 -16.40
CA VAL A 796 17.22 -35.34 -16.15
C VAL A 796 18.51 -35.07 -16.93
N THR A 797 18.50 -34.02 -17.75
CA THR A 797 19.68 -33.52 -18.45
C THR A 797 19.90 -32.06 -18.09
N ILE A 798 21.05 -31.76 -17.48
CA ILE A 798 21.48 -30.39 -17.15
C ILE A 798 22.73 -30.09 -17.96
N THR A 799 22.69 -29.06 -18.80
CA THR A 799 23.85 -28.63 -19.59
C THR A 799 24.10 -27.14 -19.41
N GLN A 800 25.38 -26.78 -19.44
CA GLN A 800 25.82 -25.39 -19.46
C GLN A 800 26.83 -25.22 -20.59
N GLN A 801 26.60 -24.23 -21.44
CA GLN A 801 27.51 -23.82 -22.50
C GLN A 801 27.86 -22.35 -22.30
N ALA A 802 29.14 -22.02 -22.32
CA ALA A 802 29.60 -20.64 -22.21
C ALA A 802 30.34 -20.26 -23.49
N SER A 803 29.97 -19.12 -24.07
CA SER A 803 30.68 -18.45 -25.16
C SER A 803 31.21 -17.09 -24.68
N ALA A 804 31.85 -16.33 -25.57
CA ALA A 804 32.26 -14.95 -25.26
C ALA A 804 31.05 -14.02 -25.04
N ASP A 805 29.91 -14.34 -25.66
CA ASP A 805 28.75 -13.45 -25.75
C ASP A 805 27.59 -13.87 -24.83
N ALA A 806 27.49 -15.16 -24.45
CA ALA A 806 26.40 -15.68 -23.64
C ALA A 806 26.78 -16.94 -22.84
N VAL A 807 26.06 -17.17 -21.75
CA VAL A 807 25.99 -18.43 -21.01
C VAL A 807 24.58 -19.00 -21.19
N VAL A 808 24.51 -20.20 -21.75
CA VAL A 808 23.26 -20.94 -21.96
C VAL A 808 23.21 -22.08 -20.94
N ARG A 809 22.15 -22.11 -20.13
CA ARG A 809 21.84 -23.20 -19.21
C ARG A 809 20.55 -23.87 -19.65
N ILE A 810 20.55 -25.20 -19.69
CA ILE A 810 19.40 -26.01 -20.10
C ILE A 810 19.14 -27.02 -19.00
N TRP A 811 17.91 -27.03 -18.50
CA TRP A 811 17.36 -28.09 -17.66
C TRP A 811 16.25 -28.77 -18.46
N ASP A 812 16.45 -30.06 -18.78
CA ASP A 812 15.51 -30.89 -19.53
C ASP A 812 15.12 -32.08 -18.65
N VAL A 813 13.84 -32.19 -18.33
CA VAL A 813 13.28 -33.25 -17.49
C VAL A 813 12.24 -34.01 -18.31
N ARG A 814 12.49 -35.30 -18.54
CA ARG A 814 11.65 -36.17 -19.37
C ARG A 814 11.01 -37.27 -18.56
N ASN A 815 9.71 -37.45 -18.81
CA ASN A 815 8.78 -38.35 -18.12
C ASN A 815 8.97 -38.30 -16.60
N PRO A 816 8.95 -37.10 -15.98
CA PRO A 816 9.12 -36.98 -14.55
C PRO A 816 8.09 -37.86 -13.83
N ARG A 817 8.55 -38.58 -12.80
CA ARG A 817 7.65 -39.40 -11.99
C ARG A 817 6.73 -38.50 -11.18
N MET A 818 5.45 -38.48 -11.53
CA MET A 818 4.42 -37.81 -10.74
C MET A 818 3.98 -38.75 -9.58
N PRO A 819 4.21 -38.36 -8.32
CA PRO A 819 3.76 -39.16 -7.18
C PRO A 819 2.24 -39.11 -7.01
N GLU A 820 1.66 -40.18 -6.45
CA GLU A 820 0.26 -40.13 -6.02
C GLU A 820 0.15 -39.29 -4.75
N ALA A 821 -0.80 -38.35 -4.74
CA ALA A 821 -1.07 -37.55 -3.55
C ALA A 821 -1.61 -38.44 -2.41
N GLU A 822 -0.89 -38.45 -1.28
CA GLU A 822 -1.28 -39.15 -0.05
C GLU A 822 -1.77 -38.15 1.00
N GLY A 823 -2.77 -38.51 1.80
CA GLY A 823 -3.22 -37.66 2.91
C GLY A 823 -2.10 -37.41 3.93
N PHE A 824 -1.91 -36.17 4.39
CA PHE A 824 -0.83 -35.78 5.30
C PHE A 824 0.59 -36.09 4.78
N MET A 825 0.80 -36.12 3.46
CA MET A 825 2.17 -36.13 2.91
C MET A 825 2.86 -34.77 3.16
N PRO A 826 4.21 -34.67 3.07
CA PRO A 826 4.90 -33.40 3.10
C PRO A 826 4.49 -32.51 1.93
N SER A 827 4.85 -31.22 1.98
CA SER A 827 4.59 -30.32 0.85
C SER A 827 5.12 -30.94 -0.45
N PRO A 828 4.38 -30.90 -1.57
CA PRO A 828 4.88 -31.38 -2.85
C PRO A 828 6.23 -30.78 -3.24
N LEU A 829 6.52 -29.55 -2.82
CA LEU A 829 7.80 -28.86 -3.06
C LEU A 829 9.01 -29.57 -2.41
N GLU A 830 8.80 -30.41 -1.39
CA GLU A 830 9.84 -31.25 -0.80
C GLU A 830 10.13 -32.52 -1.61
N ILE A 831 9.30 -32.84 -2.61
CA ILE A 831 9.32 -34.11 -3.32
C ILE A 831 9.60 -33.91 -4.81
N ILE A 832 8.94 -32.92 -5.43
CA ILE A 832 9.03 -32.69 -6.87
C ILE A 832 10.33 -31.95 -7.23
N PRO A 833 10.90 -32.18 -8.43
CA PRO A 833 12.04 -31.45 -8.92
C PRO A 833 11.65 -30.03 -9.36
N TRP A 834 12.37 -29.05 -8.84
CA TRP A 834 12.24 -27.65 -9.25
C TRP A 834 13.55 -26.90 -9.06
N ILE A 835 13.65 -25.73 -9.69
CA ILE A 835 14.80 -24.83 -9.51
C ILE A 835 14.32 -23.43 -9.21
N GLU A 836 15.16 -22.67 -8.53
CA GLU A 836 14.98 -21.24 -8.34
C GLU A 836 16.27 -20.49 -8.59
N PHE A 837 16.13 -19.30 -9.16
CA PHE A 837 17.20 -18.35 -9.33
C PHE A 837 17.23 -17.40 -8.14
N VAL A 838 18.38 -17.29 -7.50
CA VAL A 838 18.56 -16.47 -6.30
C VAL A 838 19.77 -15.56 -6.43
N GLN A 839 19.62 -14.29 -6.05
CA GLN A 839 20.73 -13.37 -5.90
C GLN A 839 21.18 -13.24 -4.46
N PRO A 840 22.50 -13.16 -4.20
CA PRO A 840 22.99 -12.93 -2.84
C PRO A 840 22.48 -11.59 -2.33
N ARG A 841 21.58 -11.63 -1.35
CA ARG A 841 20.99 -10.48 -0.67
C ARG A 841 21.40 -10.49 0.79
N ASP A 842 21.87 -9.35 1.28
CA ASP A 842 22.02 -9.15 2.71
C ASP A 842 20.62 -9.09 3.35
N TRP A 843 20.37 -9.89 4.41
CA TRP A 843 19.11 -9.84 5.17
C TRP A 843 18.79 -8.42 5.68
N ARG A 844 19.79 -7.56 5.83
CA ARG A 844 19.62 -6.14 6.14
C ARG A 844 18.76 -5.41 5.12
N ILE A 845 18.76 -5.82 3.85
CA ILE A 845 17.87 -5.27 2.81
C ILE A 845 16.40 -5.55 3.15
N ARG A 846 16.09 -6.76 3.63
CA ARG A 846 14.75 -7.11 4.11
C ARG A 846 14.41 -6.38 5.41
N ALA A 847 15.39 -6.24 6.32
CA ALA A 847 15.25 -5.48 7.55
C ALA A 847 14.91 -3.99 7.28
N ARG A 848 15.48 -3.38 6.23
CA ARG A 848 15.18 -1.99 5.82
C ARG A 848 13.71 -1.77 5.50
N LYS A 849 13.03 -2.75 4.90
CA LYS A 849 11.59 -2.66 4.59
C LYS A 849 10.72 -2.77 5.85
N LEU A 850 11.13 -3.58 6.82
CA LEU A 850 10.41 -3.80 8.08
C LEU A 850 10.18 -2.50 8.88
N ALA A 851 11.21 -1.66 8.99
CA ALA A 851 11.09 -0.38 9.69
C ALA A 851 10.10 0.56 8.99
N ASP A 852 10.13 0.60 7.65
CA ASP A 852 9.21 1.42 6.86
C ASP A 852 7.75 0.94 7.04
N ASP A 853 7.50 -0.36 6.96
CA ASP A 853 6.15 -0.93 7.07
C ASP A 853 5.58 -0.75 8.50
N GLY A 854 6.41 -0.86 9.53
CA GLY A 854 6.00 -0.61 10.93
C GLY A 854 5.81 0.87 11.26
N LEU A 855 6.76 1.74 10.90
CA LEU A 855 6.71 3.18 11.24
C LEU A 855 5.61 3.94 10.48
N ARG A 856 5.26 3.53 9.25
CA ARG A 856 4.16 4.16 8.48
C ARG A 856 2.80 4.02 9.15
N GLN A 857 2.64 3.07 10.06
CA GLN A 857 1.40 2.86 10.82
C GLN A 857 1.27 3.83 12.01
N VAL A 858 2.35 4.50 12.41
CA VAL A 858 2.33 5.46 13.51
C VAL A 858 1.60 6.72 13.07
N MET A 859 0.54 7.05 13.80
CA MET A 859 -0.12 8.34 13.68
C MET A 859 -0.08 9.09 15.01
N ASP A 860 0.36 10.34 14.93
CA ASP A 860 0.47 11.20 16.10
C ASP A 860 -0.49 12.39 16.00
N THR A 861 -1.72 12.19 16.48
CA THR A 861 -2.76 13.24 16.49
C THR A 861 -3.11 13.65 17.91
N PRO A 862 -3.62 14.86 18.15
CA PRO A 862 -4.03 15.30 19.50
C PRO A 862 -5.04 14.36 20.18
N LEU A 863 -5.94 13.74 19.41
CA LEU A 863 -6.89 12.73 19.92
C LEU A 863 -6.16 11.47 20.43
N ILE A 864 -5.18 11.00 19.67
CA ILE A 864 -4.36 9.83 20.02
C ILE A 864 -3.50 10.15 21.26
N ARG A 865 -2.82 11.31 21.29
CA ARG A 865 -2.04 11.75 22.46
C ARG A 865 -2.90 11.86 23.72
N SER A 866 -4.05 12.53 23.63
CA SER A 866 -4.96 12.67 24.77
C SER A 866 -5.46 11.31 25.27
N ARG A 867 -5.79 10.38 24.36
CA ARG A 867 -6.19 9.03 24.75
C ARG A 867 -5.05 8.25 25.37
N ALA A 868 -3.84 8.35 24.81
CA ALA A 868 -2.64 7.71 25.34
C ALA A 868 -2.35 8.20 26.76
N ASP A 869 -2.30 9.53 26.97
CA ASP A 869 -2.09 10.16 28.28
C ASP A 869 -3.12 9.71 29.33
N GLU A 870 -4.39 9.58 28.95
CA GLU A 870 -5.44 9.07 29.82
C GLU A 870 -5.20 7.60 30.23
N LEU A 871 -4.82 6.75 29.28
CA LEU A 871 -4.60 5.31 29.50
C LEU A 871 -3.35 5.04 30.33
N VAL A 872 -2.30 5.84 30.16
CA VAL A 872 -1.00 5.64 30.84
C VAL A 872 -0.86 6.42 32.15
N LYS A 873 -1.91 7.14 32.55
CA LYS A 873 -1.87 8.02 33.72
C LYS A 873 -1.50 7.26 34.99
N GLY A 874 -0.37 7.62 35.58
CA GLY A 874 0.14 7.03 36.82
C GLY A 874 0.96 5.75 36.63
N LEU A 875 1.26 5.37 35.38
CA LEU A 875 2.15 4.25 35.05
C LEU A 875 3.54 4.78 34.70
N GLU A 876 4.58 4.21 35.30
CA GLU A 876 5.95 4.69 35.16
C GLU A 876 6.74 3.95 34.06
N THR A 877 6.54 2.63 33.96
CA THR A 877 7.31 1.74 33.08
C THR A 877 6.64 1.54 31.72
N ASP A 878 7.42 1.40 30.67
CA ASP A 878 6.94 1.12 29.31
C ASP A 878 6.11 -0.16 29.23
N GLU A 879 6.48 -1.22 29.95
CA GLU A 879 5.71 -2.47 30.01
C GLU A 879 4.30 -2.25 30.56
N SER A 880 4.17 -1.63 31.74
CA SER A 880 2.87 -1.32 32.35
C SER A 880 1.99 -0.45 31.43
N LYS A 881 2.59 0.56 30.78
CA LYS A 881 1.88 1.43 29.83
C LYS A 881 1.37 0.65 28.62
N ALA A 882 2.24 -0.16 28.01
CA ALA A 882 1.90 -0.97 26.84
C ALA A 882 0.81 -1.99 27.18
N HIS A 883 0.88 -2.63 28.35
CA HIS A 883 -0.14 -3.57 28.82
C HIS A 883 -1.51 -2.90 28.97
N ALA A 884 -1.56 -1.71 29.60
CA ALA A 884 -2.81 -0.96 29.76
C ALA A 884 -3.44 -0.57 28.41
N ILE A 885 -2.61 -0.14 27.46
CA ILE A 885 -3.05 0.18 26.09
C ILE A 885 -3.54 -1.09 25.39
N TYR A 886 -2.81 -2.21 25.48
CA TYR A 886 -3.14 -3.48 24.86
C TYR A 886 -4.51 -4.00 25.32
N ASP A 887 -4.74 -4.05 26.63
CA ASP A 887 -6.01 -4.51 27.21
C ASP A 887 -7.17 -3.62 26.76
N TRP A 888 -6.96 -2.30 26.75
CA TRP A 888 -7.99 -1.35 26.36
C TRP A 888 -8.35 -1.45 24.87
N VAL A 889 -7.34 -1.56 23.99
CA VAL A 889 -7.56 -1.73 22.54
C VAL A 889 -8.32 -3.04 22.26
N ASN A 890 -7.90 -4.14 22.89
CA ASN A 890 -8.58 -5.42 22.73
C ASN A 890 -9.98 -5.42 23.36
N ALA A 891 -10.26 -4.67 24.42
CA ALA A 891 -11.61 -4.58 24.97
C ALA A 891 -12.55 -3.68 24.12
N THR A 892 -12.03 -2.64 23.47
CA THR A 892 -12.84 -1.54 22.94
C THR A 892 -13.20 -1.69 21.46
N PHE A 893 -12.27 -2.17 20.63
CA PHE A 893 -12.41 -2.04 19.16
C PHE A 893 -13.01 -3.29 18.54
N THR A 894 -13.84 -3.14 17.51
CA THR A 894 -14.34 -4.27 16.70
C THR A 894 -13.61 -4.37 15.35
N THR A 895 -13.54 -5.59 14.79
CA THR A 895 -12.97 -5.85 13.46
C THR A 895 -14.03 -5.60 12.39
N GLY A 896 -14.18 -4.34 11.96
CA GLY A 896 -15.14 -3.92 10.93
C GLY A 896 -15.24 -2.40 10.82
N GLY A 897 -15.87 -1.90 9.74
CA GLY A 897 -16.01 -0.47 9.48
C GLY A 897 -15.19 0.03 8.29
N ASP A 898 -15.27 1.33 7.99
CA ASP A 898 -14.53 1.99 6.91
C ASP A 898 -13.35 2.84 7.43
N ALA A 899 -12.94 2.61 8.68
CA ALA A 899 -11.76 3.20 9.27
C ALA A 899 -10.50 2.59 8.64
N TRP A 900 -9.65 3.42 8.07
CA TRP A 900 -8.44 3.00 7.37
C TRP A 900 -7.14 3.42 8.06
N ASN A 901 -7.25 4.01 9.25
CA ASN A 901 -6.12 4.38 10.09
C ASN A 901 -6.51 4.46 11.58
N ALA A 902 -5.50 4.51 12.45
CA ALA A 902 -5.65 4.55 13.90
C ALA A 902 -6.57 5.68 14.43
N HIS A 903 -6.54 6.89 13.85
CA HIS A 903 -7.35 8.02 14.32
C HIS A 903 -8.83 7.79 14.07
N GLN A 904 -9.18 7.33 12.87
CA GLN A 904 -10.56 7.02 12.52
C GLN A 904 -11.08 5.84 13.34
N ALA A 905 -10.24 4.81 13.49
CA ALA A 905 -10.59 3.67 14.32
C ALA A 905 -10.91 4.13 15.73
N LEU A 906 -10.07 5.02 16.30
CA LEU A 906 -10.25 5.56 17.65
C LEU A 906 -11.55 6.35 17.80
N LYS A 907 -11.98 7.09 16.77
CA LYS A 907 -13.28 7.79 16.76
C LYS A 907 -14.46 6.85 16.63
N ALA A 908 -14.35 5.81 15.79
CA ALA A 908 -15.43 4.89 15.48
C ALA A 908 -15.61 3.78 16.53
N GLY A 909 -14.55 3.47 17.31
CA GLY A 909 -14.50 2.26 18.12
C GLY A 909 -14.42 0.97 17.30
N ALA A 910 -13.98 1.06 16.04
CA ALA A 910 -13.93 -0.06 15.10
C ALA A 910 -12.86 0.20 14.02
N GLY A 911 -12.03 -0.79 13.72
CA GLY A 911 -10.90 -0.68 12.79
C GLY A 911 -9.74 -1.61 13.17
N GLU A 912 -8.59 -1.41 12.53
CA GLU A 912 -7.39 -2.23 12.76
C GLU A 912 -6.77 -1.95 14.14
N ARG A 913 -6.81 -2.96 15.02
CA ARG A 913 -6.36 -2.86 16.42
C ARG A 913 -4.87 -2.62 16.54
N GLU A 914 -4.09 -3.26 15.68
CA GLU A 914 -2.62 -3.16 15.70
C GLU A 914 -2.15 -1.72 15.44
N GLU A 915 -2.70 -1.05 14.43
CA GLU A 915 -2.37 0.35 14.13
C GLU A 915 -2.73 1.31 15.28
N VAL A 916 -3.89 1.09 15.91
CA VAL A 916 -4.32 1.87 17.09
C VAL A 916 -3.36 1.66 18.25
N PHE A 917 -2.98 0.42 18.51
CA PHE A 917 -2.02 0.06 19.56
C PHE A 917 -0.65 0.72 19.31
N ILE A 918 -0.11 0.60 18.10
CA ILE A 918 1.15 1.22 17.69
C ILE A 918 1.10 2.73 17.89
N SER A 919 0.05 3.39 17.41
CA SER A 919 -0.08 4.84 17.49
C SER A 919 -0.22 5.35 18.93
N LEU A 920 -0.99 4.66 19.78
CA LEU A 920 -1.12 5.02 21.20
C LEU A 920 0.18 4.78 21.98
N CYS A 921 0.91 3.70 21.69
CA CYS A 921 2.19 3.44 22.34
C CYS A 921 3.24 4.48 21.95
N ALA A 922 3.34 4.81 20.66
CA ALA A 922 4.22 5.87 20.18
C ALA A 922 3.88 7.22 20.83
N ALA A 923 2.59 7.58 20.91
CA ALA A 923 2.14 8.81 21.57
C ALA A 923 2.40 8.82 23.09
N ALA A 924 2.40 7.66 23.75
CA ALA A 924 2.78 7.50 25.16
C ALA A 924 4.31 7.51 25.40
N GLY A 925 5.11 7.64 24.33
CA GLY A 925 6.57 7.62 24.40
C GLY A 925 7.17 6.24 24.66
N ILE A 926 6.46 5.16 24.36
CA ILE A 926 6.92 3.78 24.53
C ILE A 926 7.85 3.41 23.37
N GLU A 927 9.02 2.84 23.67
CA GLU A 927 9.95 2.36 22.64
C GLU A 927 9.40 1.11 21.94
N LEU A 928 8.98 1.27 20.67
CA LEU A 928 8.44 0.19 19.84
C LEU A 928 9.54 -0.47 18.99
N GLY A 929 9.43 -1.79 18.85
CA GLY A 929 10.10 -2.59 17.84
C GLY A 929 9.11 -3.23 16.89
N PHE A 930 9.58 -3.55 15.68
CA PHE A 930 8.82 -4.29 14.67
C PHE A 930 9.64 -5.49 14.25
N ALA A 931 8.99 -6.64 14.07
CA ALA A 931 9.67 -7.84 13.62
C ALA A 931 8.94 -8.51 12.48
N TYR A 932 9.69 -8.99 11.49
CA TYR A 932 9.21 -10.06 10.61
C TYR A 932 9.70 -11.40 11.13
N ILE A 933 8.78 -12.35 11.18
CA ILE A 933 8.97 -13.70 11.69
C ILE A 933 8.85 -14.62 10.48
N ASP A 934 9.72 -15.62 10.41
CA ASP A 934 9.54 -16.76 9.53
C ASP A 934 8.68 -17.79 10.27
N PRO A 935 7.36 -17.89 9.99
CA PRO A 935 6.50 -18.85 10.67
C PRO A 935 6.78 -20.30 10.24
N ALA A 936 7.60 -20.50 9.21
CA ALA A 936 7.86 -21.76 8.55
C ALA A 936 9.36 -22.05 8.44
N PRO A 937 10.09 -22.28 9.55
CA PRO A 937 11.48 -22.73 9.46
C PRO A 937 11.55 -24.21 9.00
N ALA A 938 10.54 -24.74 8.29
CA ALA A 938 10.30 -26.10 7.77
C ALA A 938 10.61 -27.34 8.68
N PHE A 939 11.19 -27.17 9.87
CA PHE A 939 11.92 -28.19 10.63
C PHE A 939 11.80 -28.00 12.15
N LYS A 940 10.72 -28.46 12.78
CA LYS A 940 10.75 -28.72 14.24
C LYS A 940 11.44 -30.07 14.52
N SER A 941 12.74 -30.20 14.18
CA SER A 941 13.81 -31.08 14.74
C SER A 941 15.17 -30.86 14.03
N PRO A 942 16.35 -31.05 14.69
CA PRO A 942 17.68 -30.66 14.18
C PRO A 942 18.34 -31.75 13.28
N PRO A 943 19.55 -31.48 12.75
CA PRO A 943 19.86 -31.17 11.35
C PRO A 943 19.93 -32.42 10.43
N GLU A 944 19.10 -32.47 9.39
CA GLU A 944 19.50 -33.11 8.13
C GLU A 944 19.51 -32.01 7.05
N GLU A 945 20.64 -31.90 6.35
CA GLU A 945 21.03 -30.80 5.45
C GLU A 945 20.17 -30.66 4.18
N SER A 946 19.05 -31.38 4.06
CA SER A 946 18.45 -31.66 2.75
C SER A 946 17.25 -30.80 2.37
N LEU A 947 16.86 -29.82 3.18
CA LEU A 947 15.76 -28.92 2.83
C LEU A 947 16.19 -27.46 2.95
N PRO A 948 15.71 -26.59 2.06
CA PRO A 948 16.12 -25.21 2.02
C PRO A 948 15.59 -24.50 3.26
N ARG A 949 16.46 -24.24 4.22
CA ARG A 949 16.27 -23.07 5.08
C ARG A 949 16.23 -21.84 4.17
N PRO A 950 15.57 -20.74 4.55
CA PRO A 950 15.89 -19.46 3.94
C PRO A 950 17.41 -19.31 4.05
N HIS A 951 18.10 -19.34 2.91
CA HIS A 951 19.53 -19.13 2.92
C HIS A 951 19.66 -17.67 3.30
N TRP A 952 20.05 -17.36 4.54
CA TRP A 952 20.03 -16.00 5.10
C TRP A 952 20.85 -14.96 4.32
N ALA A 953 21.64 -15.43 3.36
CA ALA A 953 22.31 -14.62 2.36
C ALA A 953 21.48 -14.38 1.07
N TYR A 954 20.21 -14.80 1.01
CA TYR A 954 19.27 -14.77 -0.12
C TYR A 954 17.79 -14.77 0.36
N PRO A 955 17.35 -14.00 1.39
CA PRO A 955 15.97 -14.06 1.85
C PRO A 955 14.99 -13.54 0.78
N ASN A 956 13.97 -14.34 0.48
CA ASN A 956 12.89 -14.01 -0.46
C ASN A 956 11.78 -13.20 0.25
N LYS A 957 10.87 -12.63 -0.53
CA LYS A 957 9.73 -11.85 -0.03
C LYS A 957 8.80 -12.70 0.86
N ASP A 958 8.71 -13.98 0.58
CA ASP A 958 7.76 -14.90 1.21
C ASP A 958 8.32 -15.61 2.45
N ASP A 959 9.64 -15.50 2.72
CA ASP A 959 10.30 -16.10 3.90
C ASP A 959 9.95 -15.39 5.23
N PHE A 960 9.36 -14.19 5.15
CA PHE A 960 9.11 -13.26 6.27
C PHE A 960 7.76 -12.58 6.08
N ASP A 961 6.67 -13.34 6.25
CA ASP A 961 5.29 -12.92 6.01
C ASP A 961 4.53 -12.54 7.29
N ALA A 962 4.95 -13.03 8.47
CA ALA A 962 4.34 -12.70 9.75
C ALA A 962 5.01 -11.48 10.40
N MET A 963 4.25 -10.41 10.64
CA MET A 963 4.72 -9.22 11.35
C MET A 963 4.29 -9.25 12.82
N SER A 964 5.12 -8.73 13.72
CA SER A 964 4.79 -8.59 15.15
C SER A 964 5.33 -7.27 15.71
N VAL A 965 4.58 -6.67 16.63
CA VAL A 965 5.01 -5.51 17.40
C VAL A 965 5.74 -5.97 18.66
N VAL A 966 6.83 -5.31 19.01
CA VAL A 966 7.70 -5.70 20.12
C VAL A 966 7.86 -4.53 21.10
N VAL A 967 7.76 -4.82 22.40
CA VAL A 967 7.98 -3.85 23.49
C VAL A 967 9.01 -4.41 24.47
N ARG A 968 9.84 -3.55 25.05
CA ARG A 968 10.80 -3.95 26.08
C ARG A 968 10.12 -4.12 27.44
N ARG A 969 10.40 -5.22 28.12
CA ARG A 969 9.95 -5.48 29.50
C ARG A 969 10.88 -4.83 30.52
N ASP A 970 10.39 -4.71 31.76
CA ASP A 970 11.14 -4.15 32.88
C ASP A 970 12.41 -4.97 33.22
N ASP A 971 12.38 -6.27 32.94
CA ASP A 971 13.52 -7.18 33.12
C ASP A 971 14.53 -7.14 31.95
N GLY A 972 14.28 -6.32 30.94
CA GLY A 972 15.09 -6.18 29.73
C GLY A 972 14.80 -7.22 28.64
N SER A 973 13.87 -8.16 28.87
CA SER A 973 13.40 -9.10 27.85
C SER A 973 12.44 -8.42 26.86
N LEU A 974 12.07 -9.12 25.78
CA LEU A 974 11.17 -8.61 24.75
C LEU A 974 9.78 -9.26 24.89
N ALA A 975 8.74 -8.42 24.92
CA ALA A 975 7.35 -8.81 24.79
C ALA A 975 6.96 -8.74 23.31
N TRP A 976 6.61 -9.89 22.74
CA TRP A 976 6.17 -10.04 21.36
C TRP A 976 4.65 -10.02 21.34
N LEU A 977 4.07 -9.13 20.53
CA LEU A 977 2.63 -8.84 20.57
C LEU A 977 1.99 -9.19 19.24
N ASP A 978 0.78 -9.71 19.34
CA ASP A 978 -0.08 -10.07 18.22
C ASP A 978 -1.51 -9.64 18.59
N LEU A 979 -2.04 -8.67 17.85
CA LEU A 979 -3.38 -8.12 18.08
C LEU A 979 -4.46 -8.77 17.21
N HIS A 980 -4.14 -9.83 16.45
CA HIS A 980 -5.15 -10.57 15.67
C HIS A 980 -6.13 -11.31 16.60
N ASP A 981 -5.64 -11.95 17.66
CA ASP A 981 -6.48 -12.65 18.64
C ASP A 981 -6.80 -11.79 19.87
N ARG A 982 -8.04 -11.31 20.00
CA ARG A 982 -8.45 -10.42 21.10
C ARG A 982 -8.26 -11.02 22.50
N MET A 983 -8.49 -12.32 22.62
CA MET A 983 -8.50 -13.02 23.91
C MET A 983 -7.09 -13.47 24.34
N ARG A 984 -6.05 -13.16 23.55
CA ARG A 984 -4.67 -13.54 23.84
C ARG A 984 -4.05 -12.60 24.88
N PRO A 985 -3.41 -13.14 25.94
CA PRO A 985 -2.69 -12.35 26.93
C PRO A 985 -1.55 -11.51 26.35
N PHE A 986 -1.26 -10.39 27.00
CA PHE A 986 -0.13 -9.53 26.65
C PHE A 986 1.20 -10.30 26.67
N GLY A 987 1.96 -10.22 25.57
CA GLY A 987 3.30 -10.81 25.45
C GLY A 987 3.32 -12.34 25.29
N GLU A 988 2.17 -13.00 25.15
CA GLU A 988 2.09 -14.42 24.82
C GLU A 988 2.18 -14.63 23.30
N ILE A 989 3.05 -15.54 22.88
CA ILE A 989 3.26 -15.89 21.48
C ILE A 989 2.51 -17.18 21.11
N PRO A 990 2.07 -17.33 19.86
CA PRO A 990 1.54 -18.60 19.38
C PRO A 990 2.54 -19.73 19.60
N ALA A 991 2.11 -20.90 20.08
CA ALA A 991 2.98 -22.07 20.21
C ALA A 991 3.57 -22.50 18.86
N ARG A 992 2.86 -22.23 17.75
CA ARG A 992 3.36 -22.45 16.39
C ARG A 992 4.61 -21.63 16.07
N LEU A 993 4.73 -20.39 16.57
CA LEU A 993 5.88 -19.49 16.35
C LEU A 993 7.01 -19.63 17.37
N ALA A 994 6.89 -20.53 18.34
CA ALA A 994 7.92 -20.75 19.36
C ALA A 994 9.27 -21.13 18.73
N ASN A 995 10.34 -20.43 19.14
CA ASN A 995 11.70 -20.55 18.58
C ASN A 995 11.83 -20.20 17.08
N ALA A 996 10.84 -19.56 16.47
CA ALA A 996 10.94 -19.08 15.09
C ALA A 996 12.03 -17.99 14.98
N PRO A 997 12.84 -17.98 13.90
CA PRO A 997 13.76 -16.90 13.67
C PRO A 997 13.02 -15.64 13.21
N ALA A 998 13.54 -14.47 13.58
CA ALA A 998 12.94 -13.19 13.26
C ALA A 998 14.00 -12.13 12.95
N ILE A 999 13.66 -11.24 12.02
CA ILE A 999 14.36 -9.97 11.81
C ILE A 999 13.66 -8.93 12.68
N LEU A 1000 14.38 -8.33 13.62
CA LEU A 1000 13.86 -7.32 14.53
C LEU A 1000 14.48 -5.95 14.19
N TRP A 1001 13.64 -4.94 14.05
CA TRP A 1001 14.01 -3.53 14.13
C TRP A 1001 13.57 -2.96 15.48
N MET A 1002 14.47 -2.27 16.18
CA MET A 1002 14.15 -1.55 17.42
C MET A 1002 15.14 -0.40 17.60
N ALA A 1003 14.63 0.80 17.90
CA ALA A 1003 15.47 1.98 18.19
C ALA A 1003 16.49 2.36 17.09
N GLY A 1004 16.17 2.10 15.82
CA GLY A 1004 17.07 2.37 14.69
C GLY A 1004 18.10 1.28 14.43
N GLU A 1005 18.12 0.19 15.21
CA GLU A 1005 19.00 -0.95 15.03
C GLU A 1005 18.25 -2.17 14.49
N TYR A 1006 18.93 -2.96 13.65
CA TYR A 1006 18.42 -4.22 13.11
C TYR A 1006 19.19 -5.41 13.69
N SER A 1007 18.49 -6.46 14.10
CA SER A 1007 19.10 -7.69 14.60
C SER A 1007 18.36 -8.94 14.12
N LEU A 1008 19.11 -10.03 14.00
CA LEU A 1008 18.54 -11.37 13.86
C LEU A 1008 18.37 -11.97 15.24
N THR A 1009 17.17 -12.45 15.55
CA THR A 1009 16.82 -13.01 16.85
C THR A 1009 15.90 -14.21 16.69
N PHE A 1010 15.54 -14.85 17.81
CA PHE A 1010 14.59 -15.94 17.86
C PHE A 1010 13.50 -15.61 18.87
N LEU A 1011 12.26 -16.00 18.55
CA LEU A 1011 11.16 -15.94 19.51
C LEU A 1011 11.45 -16.87 20.70
N PRO A 1012 10.97 -16.54 21.91
CA PRO A 1012 11.12 -17.41 23.06
C PRO A 1012 10.45 -18.78 22.83
N GLY A 1013 10.92 -19.81 23.54
CA GLY A 1013 10.27 -21.12 23.55
C GLY A 1013 8.98 -21.12 24.38
N THR A 1014 8.02 -21.99 24.04
CA THR A 1014 6.79 -22.21 24.82
C THR A 1014 6.64 -23.70 25.18
N ASP A 1015 5.89 -23.98 26.26
CA ASP A 1015 5.52 -25.35 26.64
C ASP A 1015 4.36 -25.83 25.75
N ARG A 1016 4.52 -26.99 25.10
CA ARG A 1016 3.55 -27.60 24.20
C ARG A 1016 2.26 -28.00 24.90
N GLU A 1017 2.30 -28.33 26.19
CA GLU A 1017 1.09 -28.71 26.92
C GLU A 1017 0.22 -27.51 27.33
N LYS A 1018 0.63 -26.28 27.00
CA LYS A 1018 -0.20 -25.08 27.21
C LYS A 1018 -1.47 -25.12 26.37
N ASP A 1019 -1.38 -25.53 25.10
CA ASP A 1019 -2.51 -25.67 24.19
C ASP A 1019 -3.12 -27.07 24.31
N ARG A 1020 -4.14 -27.23 25.16
CA ARG A 1020 -4.76 -28.55 25.40
C ARG A 1020 -6.26 -28.50 25.60
N PHE A 1021 -6.88 -29.63 25.30
CA PHE A 1021 -8.28 -29.94 25.54
C PHE A 1021 -8.40 -30.91 26.71
N GLU A 1022 -9.19 -30.57 27.73
CA GLU A 1022 -9.43 -31.41 28.89
C GLU A 1022 -10.93 -31.72 28.99
N ASN A 1023 -11.34 -32.99 28.98
CA ASN A 1023 -12.72 -33.41 29.20
C ASN A 1023 -12.85 -34.16 30.52
N ARG A 1024 -13.77 -33.75 31.39
CA ARG A 1024 -14.07 -34.46 32.63
C ARG A 1024 -15.55 -34.77 32.71
N VAL A 1025 -15.91 -36.01 33.01
CA VAL A 1025 -17.32 -36.41 33.10
C VAL A 1025 -17.55 -37.43 34.20
N ASN A 1026 -18.55 -37.17 35.03
CA ASN A 1026 -19.14 -38.11 35.98
C ASN A 1026 -20.41 -38.69 35.35
N ILE A 1027 -20.52 -40.01 35.34
CA ILE A 1027 -21.61 -40.75 34.71
C ILE A 1027 -22.24 -41.66 35.77
N GLN A 1028 -23.48 -41.36 36.16
CA GLN A 1028 -24.26 -42.21 37.05
C GLN A 1028 -25.19 -43.10 36.24
N LEU A 1029 -24.90 -44.40 36.19
CA LEU A 1029 -25.74 -45.39 35.49
C LEU A 1029 -26.97 -45.77 36.31
N ALA A 1030 -28.09 -46.01 35.62
CA ALA A 1030 -29.31 -46.59 36.16
C ALA A 1030 -29.48 -48.05 35.71
N ALA A 1031 -30.27 -48.82 36.47
CA ALA A 1031 -30.48 -50.25 36.22
C ALA A 1031 -31.24 -50.56 34.91
N ASP A 1032 -31.90 -49.56 34.32
CA ASP A 1032 -32.60 -49.66 33.02
C ASP A 1032 -31.69 -49.31 31.81
N GLY A 1033 -30.43 -48.94 32.07
CA GLY A 1033 -29.46 -48.58 31.04
C GLY A 1033 -29.45 -47.09 30.68
N SER A 1034 -30.30 -46.26 31.29
CA SER A 1034 -30.18 -44.80 31.20
C SER A 1034 -29.04 -44.27 32.10
N ALA A 1035 -28.63 -43.03 31.90
CA ALA A 1035 -27.56 -42.42 32.69
C ALA A 1035 -27.78 -40.91 32.91
N SER A 1036 -27.35 -40.41 34.07
CA SER A 1036 -27.21 -38.98 34.33
C SER A 1036 -25.73 -38.59 34.23
N LEU A 1037 -25.45 -37.50 33.54
CA LEU A 1037 -24.10 -37.00 33.27
C LEU A 1037 -23.91 -35.63 33.89
N GLU A 1038 -22.76 -35.41 34.50
CA GLU A 1038 -22.26 -34.11 34.94
C GLU A 1038 -20.80 -33.98 34.49
N GLY A 1039 -20.48 -32.99 33.66
CA GLY A 1039 -19.15 -32.88 33.07
C GLY A 1039 -18.72 -31.45 32.76
N SER A 1040 -17.44 -31.33 32.40
CA SER A 1040 -16.80 -30.07 32.01
C SER A 1040 -15.81 -30.30 30.87
N ILE A 1041 -15.91 -29.50 29.81
CA ILE A 1041 -14.94 -29.42 28.73
C ILE A 1041 -14.12 -28.14 28.91
N THR A 1042 -12.80 -28.26 29.04
CA THR A 1042 -11.88 -27.14 29.23
C THR A 1042 -10.90 -27.04 28.06
N VAL A 1043 -10.85 -25.89 27.38
CA VAL A 1043 -9.91 -25.60 26.29
C VAL A 1043 -8.92 -24.53 26.75
N ARG A 1044 -7.62 -24.77 26.55
CA ARG A 1044 -6.53 -23.87 26.95
C ARG A 1044 -5.74 -23.36 25.74
N GLY A 1045 -5.16 -22.16 25.92
CA GLY A 1045 -4.21 -21.54 24.99
C GLY A 1045 -4.83 -21.04 23.67
N GLU A 1046 -4.11 -21.08 22.55
CA GLU A 1046 -4.47 -20.36 21.30
C GLU A 1046 -5.88 -20.70 20.82
N ARG A 1047 -6.26 -21.98 20.85
CA ARG A 1047 -7.61 -22.45 20.48
C ARG A 1047 -8.71 -21.89 21.35
N SER A 1048 -8.43 -21.70 22.65
CA SER A 1048 -9.37 -21.10 23.59
C SER A 1048 -9.69 -19.67 23.17
N TYR A 1049 -8.69 -18.89 22.75
CA TYR A 1049 -8.88 -17.48 22.38
C TYR A 1049 -9.83 -17.34 21.19
N THR A 1050 -9.60 -18.11 20.13
CA THR A 1050 -10.44 -18.09 18.93
C THR A 1050 -11.88 -18.54 19.22
N LEU A 1051 -12.07 -19.62 19.98
CA LEU A 1051 -13.41 -20.12 20.33
C LEU A 1051 -14.18 -19.15 21.22
N LYS A 1052 -13.53 -18.54 22.23
CA LYS A 1052 -14.16 -17.54 23.10
C LYS A 1052 -14.62 -16.32 22.30
N GLU A 1053 -13.83 -15.86 21.33
CA GLU A 1053 -14.22 -14.76 20.44
C GLU A 1053 -15.48 -15.10 19.63
N GLN A 1054 -15.59 -16.32 19.12
CA GLN A 1054 -16.76 -16.78 18.37
C GLN A 1054 -18.00 -16.92 19.25
N MET A 1055 -17.85 -17.44 20.47
CA MET A 1055 -18.96 -17.76 21.37
C MET A 1055 -19.50 -16.57 22.16
N ARG A 1056 -18.68 -15.57 22.48
CA ARG A 1056 -19.06 -14.52 23.45
C ARG A 1056 -20.26 -13.65 23.06
N ASN A 1057 -20.59 -13.59 21.78
CA ASN A 1057 -21.71 -12.80 21.25
C ASN A 1057 -22.94 -13.66 20.96
N THR A 1058 -22.86 -14.97 21.17
CA THR A 1058 -23.94 -15.92 20.95
C THR A 1058 -24.81 -16.03 22.20
N PRO A 1059 -26.15 -15.97 22.08
CA PRO A 1059 -27.06 -16.20 23.18
C PRO A 1059 -26.81 -17.55 23.89
N ASN A 1060 -26.96 -17.58 25.22
CA ASN A 1060 -26.62 -18.76 26.01
C ASN A 1060 -27.47 -19.99 25.63
N ASP A 1061 -28.72 -19.81 25.21
CA ASP A 1061 -29.60 -20.89 24.73
C ASP A 1061 -29.10 -21.52 23.43
N GLU A 1062 -28.59 -20.72 22.50
CA GLU A 1062 -27.95 -21.21 21.27
C GLU A 1062 -26.63 -21.91 21.57
N LEU A 1063 -25.82 -21.37 22.49
CA LEU A 1063 -24.60 -22.04 22.97
C LEU A 1063 -24.91 -23.40 23.61
N CYS A 1064 -25.93 -23.47 24.47
CA CYS A 1064 -26.39 -24.73 25.06
C CYS A 1064 -26.87 -25.72 24.00
N SER A 1065 -27.61 -25.27 22.98
CA SER A 1065 -28.08 -26.13 21.89
C SER A 1065 -26.94 -26.67 21.04
N ASN A 1066 -25.91 -25.85 20.79
CA ASN A 1066 -24.71 -26.29 20.05
C ASN A 1066 -23.93 -27.33 20.87
N LEU A 1067 -23.73 -27.09 22.17
CA LEU A 1067 -23.08 -28.06 23.06
C LEU A 1067 -23.89 -29.35 23.17
N GLU A 1068 -25.22 -29.28 23.25
CA GLU A 1068 -26.08 -30.47 23.24
C GLU A 1068 -25.92 -31.26 21.94
N ALA A 1069 -25.88 -30.58 20.78
CA ALA A 1069 -25.65 -31.22 19.50
C ALA A 1069 -24.28 -31.91 19.42
N ASP A 1070 -23.23 -31.28 19.95
CA ASP A 1070 -21.88 -31.85 20.00
C ASP A 1070 -21.81 -33.05 20.96
N LEU A 1071 -22.39 -32.94 22.15
CA LEU A 1071 -22.47 -34.04 23.12
C LEU A 1071 -23.36 -35.18 22.62
N ALA A 1072 -24.43 -34.91 21.88
CA ALA A 1072 -25.31 -35.93 21.31
C ALA A 1072 -24.61 -36.81 20.26
N GLN A 1073 -23.54 -36.32 19.63
CA GLN A 1073 -22.68 -37.13 18.75
C GLN A 1073 -21.85 -38.15 19.55
N GLN A 1074 -21.52 -37.83 20.80
CA GLN A 1074 -20.70 -38.66 21.70
C GLN A 1074 -21.55 -39.56 22.61
N TYR A 1075 -22.73 -39.08 22.99
CA TYR A 1075 -23.70 -39.71 23.89
C TYR A 1075 -25.07 -39.71 23.20
N GLN A 1076 -25.38 -40.80 22.49
CA GLN A 1076 -26.58 -40.87 21.66
C GLN A 1076 -27.87 -40.64 22.48
N GLY A 1077 -28.65 -39.62 22.12
CA GLY A 1077 -29.88 -39.26 22.84
C GLY A 1077 -29.63 -38.56 24.18
N PHE A 1078 -28.51 -37.84 24.30
CA PHE A 1078 -28.26 -36.88 25.37
C PHE A 1078 -29.24 -35.70 25.28
N GLU A 1079 -29.79 -35.32 26.42
CA GLU A 1079 -30.63 -34.13 26.59
C GLU A 1079 -30.01 -33.28 27.71
N VAL A 1080 -29.67 -32.04 27.38
CA VAL A 1080 -29.06 -31.11 28.34
C VAL A 1080 -30.12 -30.60 29.33
N SER A 1081 -29.81 -30.62 30.62
CA SER A 1081 -30.65 -30.07 31.69
C SER A 1081 -30.09 -28.77 32.27
N GLU A 1082 -28.76 -28.63 32.32
CA GLU A 1082 -28.05 -27.44 32.77
C GLU A 1082 -26.79 -27.27 31.92
N CYS A 1083 -26.44 -26.04 31.56
CA CYS A 1083 -25.20 -25.75 30.85
C CYS A 1083 -24.72 -24.33 31.20
N LEU A 1084 -23.41 -24.21 31.47
CA LEU A 1084 -22.75 -23.00 31.93
C LEU A 1084 -21.41 -22.82 31.20
N PHE A 1085 -21.07 -21.56 30.90
CA PHE A 1085 -19.80 -21.19 30.27
C PHE A 1085 -19.02 -20.22 31.17
N PRO A 1086 -18.47 -20.68 32.30
CA PRO A 1086 -17.81 -19.78 33.24
C PRO A 1086 -16.58 -19.13 32.59
N ARG A 1087 -16.39 -17.84 32.89
CA ARG A 1087 -15.22 -17.05 32.44
C ARG A 1087 -15.09 -16.92 30.91
N LEU A 1088 -16.20 -17.06 30.16
CA LEU A 1088 -16.24 -16.90 28.71
C LEU A 1088 -15.68 -15.55 28.21
N GLY A 1089 -15.81 -14.49 29.02
CA GLY A 1089 -15.32 -13.15 28.70
C GLY A 1089 -13.93 -12.80 29.26
N GLU A 1090 -13.29 -13.67 30.05
CA GLU A 1090 -12.01 -13.34 30.74
C GLU A 1090 -10.79 -13.62 29.85
N VAL A 1091 -9.92 -12.65 29.62
CA VAL A 1091 -8.71 -12.80 28.78
C VAL A 1091 -7.73 -13.79 29.42
N GLY A 1092 -7.11 -14.65 28.62
CA GLY A 1092 -6.11 -15.63 29.09
C GLY A 1092 -6.66 -16.84 29.84
N GLU A 1093 -7.82 -16.72 30.50
CA GLU A 1093 -8.47 -17.83 31.18
C GLU A 1093 -9.01 -18.87 30.18
N PRO A 1094 -8.97 -20.17 30.52
CA PRO A 1094 -9.46 -21.21 29.64
C PRO A 1094 -10.96 -21.08 29.38
N LEU A 1095 -11.38 -21.49 28.19
CA LEU A 1095 -12.79 -21.74 27.91
C LEU A 1095 -13.22 -22.98 28.68
N VAL A 1096 -14.19 -22.85 29.58
CA VAL A 1096 -14.79 -23.97 30.30
C VAL A 1096 -16.26 -24.07 29.91
N GLN A 1097 -16.72 -25.27 29.57
CA GLN A 1097 -18.11 -25.58 29.23
C GLN A 1097 -18.58 -26.66 30.21
N GLU A 1098 -19.38 -26.27 31.19
CA GLU A 1098 -19.95 -27.17 32.20
C GLU A 1098 -21.36 -27.59 31.76
N TYR A 1099 -21.69 -28.86 31.95
CA TYR A 1099 -22.98 -29.40 31.54
C TYR A 1099 -23.50 -30.46 32.50
N LYS A 1100 -24.83 -30.53 32.62
CA LYS A 1100 -25.57 -31.67 33.17
C LYS A 1100 -26.63 -32.09 32.19
N GLY A 1101 -26.92 -33.39 32.16
CA GLY A 1101 -27.96 -33.91 31.29
C GLY A 1101 -28.24 -35.38 31.52
N ASN A 1102 -29.16 -35.92 30.73
CA ASN A 1102 -29.54 -37.32 30.80
C ASN A 1102 -29.35 -37.98 29.43
N VAL A 1103 -28.89 -39.22 29.42
CA VAL A 1103 -28.81 -40.05 28.24
C VAL A 1103 -29.89 -41.11 28.34
N ARG A 1104 -30.81 -41.13 27.37
CA ARG A 1104 -31.94 -42.07 27.36
C ARG A 1104 -31.52 -43.53 27.42
N LYS A 1105 -30.38 -43.88 26.80
CA LYS A 1105 -29.84 -45.24 26.78
C LYS A 1105 -28.32 -45.24 26.54
N LEU A 1106 -27.53 -45.45 27.60
CA LEU A 1106 -26.07 -45.53 27.56
C LEU A 1106 -25.54 -46.97 27.69
N ALA A 1107 -26.28 -47.86 28.35
CA ALA A 1107 -25.95 -49.27 28.51
C ALA A 1107 -27.09 -50.19 28.02
N ASP A 1108 -26.72 -51.37 27.54
CA ASP A 1108 -27.63 -52.45 27.14
C ASP A 1108 -27.77 -53.50 28.25
N GLN A 1109 -28.94 -54.12 28.39
CA GLN A 1109 -29.11 -55.29 29.25
C GLN A 1109 -28.37 -56.50 28.66
N ALA A 1110 -27.55 -57.15 29.49
CA ALA A 1110 -26.80 -58.35 29.12
C ALA A 1110 -26.97 -59.43 30.20
N GLY A 1111 -27.95 -60.32 30.03
CA GLY A 1111 -28.26 -61.35 31.02
C GLY A 1111 -28.88 -60.76 32.29
N ASP A 1112 -28.23 -60.99 33.44
CA ASP A 1112 -28.56 -60.40 34.75
C ASP A 1112 -27.77 -59.12 35.07
N GLY A 1113 -26.98 -58.62 34.11
CA GLY A 1113 -26.11 -57.45 34.22
C GLY A 1113 -26.37 -56.35 33.16
N LEU A 1114 -25.48 -55.36 33.13
CA LEU A 1114 -25.42 -54.29 32.11
C LEU A 1114 -24.13 -54.38 31.30
N SER A 1115 -24.19 -53.99 30.02
CA SER A 1115 -23.03 -53.85 29.16
C SER A 1115 -23.01 -52.51 28.45
N LEU A 1116 -21.84 -51.85 28.40
CA LEU A 1116 -21.63 -50.62 27.64
C LEU A 1116 -20.24 -50.63 27.00
N THR A 1117 -20.03 -49.84 25.95
CA THR A 1117 -18.67 -49.50 25.49
C THR A 1117 -18.22 -48.22 26.17
N LEU A 1118 -16.91 -47.91 26.15
CA LEU A 1118 -16.40 -46.68 26.76
C LEU A 1118 -17.15 -45.46 26.20
N PRO A 1119 -17.93 -44.72 27.00
CA PRO A 1119 -18.77 -43.65 26.48
C PRO A 1119 -17.95 -42.40 26.15
N GLY A 1120 -18.45 -41.51 25.29
CA GLY A 1120 -17.74 -40.29 24.86
C GLY A 1120 -17.05 -40.40 23.50
N GLU A 1121 -16.25 -39.38 23.15
CA GLU A 1121 -15.52 -39.31 21.88
C GLU A 1121 -14.54 -40.48 21.68
N LYS A 1122 -14.54 -41.08 20.49
CA LYS A 1122 -13.68 -42.21 20.11
C LYS A 1122 -12.43 -41.70 19.37
N LEU A 1123 -11.34 -41.43 20.09
CA LEU A 1123 -10.11 -40.90 19.49
C LEU A 1123 -9.46 -41.86 18.50
N GLY A 1124 -9.61 -43.18 18.68
CA GLY A 1124 -9.16 -44.17 17.70
C GLY A 1124 -9.84 -44.01 16.33
N ARG A 1125 -11.11 -43.57 16.32
CA ARG A 1125 -11.83 -43.25 15.07
C ARG A 1125 -11.31 -41.96 14.43
N LEU A 1126 -11.00 -40.95 15.25
CA LEU A 1126 -10.41 -39.69 14.77
C LEU A 1126 -9.02 -39.93 14.18
N LEU A 1127 -8.15 -40.65 14.90
CA LEU A 1127 -6.80 -41.01 14.46
C LEU A 1127 -6.80 -41.87 13.20
N SER A 1128 -7.89 -42.59 12.90
CA SER A 1128 -8.00 -43.39 11.67
C SER A 1128 -7.88 -42.54 10.40
N ILE A 1129 -8.11 -41.21 10.46
CA ILE A 1129 -7.88 -40.30 9.33
C ILE A 1129 -6.41 -40.27 8.90
N LEU A 1130 -5.48 -40.49 9.83
CA LEU A 1130 -4.02 -40.51 9.58
C LEU A 1130 -3.59 -41.76 8.80
N VAL A 1131 -4.36 -42.86 8.93
CA VAL A 1131 -3.99 -44.18 8.42
C VAL A 1131 -4.96 -44.73 7.36
N GLY A 1132 -5.54 -43.84 6.56
CA GLY A 1132 -6.48 -44.21 5.50
C GLY A 1132 -5.86 -44.98 4.32
N ALA A 1133 -4.54 -44.91 4.13
CA ALA A 1133 -3.83 -45.57 3.03
C ALA A 1133 -3.43 -47.01 3.40
N ARG A 1134 -3.44 -47.93 2.42
CA ARG A 1134 -2.99 -49.33 2.65
C ARG A 1134 -1.46 -49.44 2.81
N LYS A 1135 -0.72 -48.54 2.19
CA LYS A 1135 0.74 -48.41 2.21
C LYS A 1135 1.07 -46.96 1.89
N ARG A 1136 2.22 -46.47 2.38
CA ARG A 1136 2.74 -45.14 2.05
C ARG A 1136 4.09 -45.21 1.36
N GLU A 1137 4.33 -44.24 0.50
CA GLU A 1137 5.63 -43.94 -0.09
C GLU A 1137 6.31 -42.76 0.62
N PHE A 1138 5.53 -41.77 1.05
CA PHE A 1138 6.05 -40.55 1.68
C PHE A 1138 5.86 -40.57 3.20
N ASP A 1139 6.64 -39.74 3.89
CA ASP A 1139 6.48 -39.49 5.32
C ASP A 1139 5.05 -39.03 5.62
N LEU A 1140 4.47 -39.47 6.73
CA LEU A 1140 3.27 -38.83 7.27
C LEU A 1140 3.73 -37.61 8.07
N SER A 1141 3.50 -36.40 7.53
CA SER A 1141 3.94 -35.14 8.12
C SER A 1141 2.81 -34.47 8.90
N LEU A 1142 3.05 -34.24 10.18
CA LEU A 1142 2.14 -33.52 11.07
C LEU A 1142 2.69 -32.10 11.28
N THR A 1143 1.88 -31.10 10.93
CA THR A 1143 2.24 -29.67 11.02
C THR A 1143 1.47 -28.94 12.12
N PHE A 1144 0.74 -29.66 12.94
CA PHE A 1144 -0.11 -29.13 14.01
C PHE A 1144 0.17 -29.84 15.33
N ASP A 1145 -0.15 -29.16 16.44
CA ASP A 1145 -0.13 -29.72 17.78
C ASP A 1145 -1.58 -30.06 18.21
N LEU A 1146 -1.79 -31.19 18.86
CA LEU A 1146 -3.06 -31.59 19.49
C LEU A 1146 -2.76 -32.31 20.80
N VAL A 1147 -3.14 -31.68 21.91
CA VAL A 1147 -3.10 -32.30 23.24
C VAL A 1147 -4.53 -32.45 23.74
N GLN A 1148 -4.91 -33.68 24.09
CA GLN A 1148 -6.22 -34.01 24.67
C GLN A 1148 -6.05 -34.87 25.92
N GLN A 1149 -6.79 -34.56 26.98
CA GLN A 1149 -6.82 -35.30 28.23
C GLN A 1149 -8.27 -35.52 28.64
N ASP A 1150 -8.67 -36.77 28.86
CA ASP A 1150 -10.03 -37.08 29.31
C ASP A 1150 -9.99 -37.84 30.64
N GLU A 1151 -10.92 -37.54 31.53
CA GLU A 1151 -11.13 -38.23 32.80
C GLU A 1151 -12.63 -38.56 32.93
N MET A 1152 -12.96 -39.84 32.98
CA MET A 1152 -14.32 -40.33 33.07
C MET A 1152 -14.49 -41.13 34.35
N ARG A 1153 -15.47 -40.76 35.18
CA ARG A 1153 -15.86 -41.52 36.37
C ARG A 1153 -17.23 -42.14 36.13
N ILE A 1154 -17.30 -43.47 36.06
CA ILE A 1154 -18.53 -44.20 35.80
C ILE A 1154 -18.95 -44.92 37.06
N SER A 1155 -20.05 -44.46 37.65
CA SER A 1155 -20.64 -45.05 38.85
C SER A 1155 -21.70 -46.09 38.48
N PRO A 1156 -21.61 -47.32 39.01
CA PRO A 1156 -22.59 -48.35 38.75
C PRO A 1156 -23.93 -48.04 39.43
N PRO A 1157 -25.04 -48.62 38.98
CA PRO A 1157 -26.30 -48.59 39.72
C PRO A 1157 -26.17 -49.36 41.05
N GLU A 1158 -27.02 -49.03 42.02
CA GLU A 1158 -27.06 -49.74 43.31
C GLU A 1158 -27.22 -51.27 43.11
N GLY A 1159 -26.35 -52.05 43.75
CA GLY A 1159 -26.32 -53.52 43.64
C GLY A 1159 -25.64 -54.07 42.39
N TYR A 1160 -24.88 -53.26 41.64
CA TYR A 1160 -24.04 -53.72 40.52
C TYR A 1160 -22.56 -53.40 40.77
N ALA A 1161 -21.66 -54.25 40.25
CA ALA A 1161 -20.21 -54.03 40.28
C ALA A 1161 -19.57 -54.37 38.92
N PHE A 1162 -18.47 -53.70 38.59
CA PHE A 1162 -17.68 -53.98 37.39
C PHE A 1162 -16.97 -55.33 37.52
N LYS A 1163 -17.26 -56.28 36.61
CA LYS A 1163 -16.72 -57.65 36.67
C LYS A 1163 -15.30 -57.76 36.14
N GLU A 1164 -15.03 -57.12 35.01
CA GLU A 1164 -13.74 -57.10 34.32
C GLU A 1164 -13.51 -55.69 33.79
N VAL A 1165 -12.30 -55.16 34.02
CA VAL A 1165 -11.86 -53.86 33.53
C VAL A 1165 -10.83 -54.10 32.42
N PRO A 1166 -10.87 -53.36 31.30
CA PRO A 1166 -9.88 -53.49 30.23
C PRO A 1166 -8.45 -53.24 30.74
N LYS A 1167 -7.46 -53.75 30.00
CA LYS A 1167 -6.05 -53.48 30.30
C LYS A 1167 -5.67 -52.06 29.89
N ASP A 1168 -4.81 -51.44 30.68
CA ASP A 1168 -4.16 -50.17 30.32
C ASP A 1168 -3.41 -50.30 28.99
N LEU A 1169 -3.46 -49.23 28.20
CA LEU A 1169 -2.77 -49.09 26.92
C LEU A 1169 -1.89 -47.85 26.97
N VAL A 1170 -0.58 -48.01 26.74
CA VAL A 1170 0.39 -46.91 26.79
C VAL A 1170 1.32 -46.98 25.60
N TYR A 1171 1.35 -45.90 24.83
CA TYR A 1171 2.26 -45.62 23.72
C TYR A 1171 3.02 -44.33 24.04
N PRO A 1172 4.26 -44.38 24.56
CA PRO A 1172 4.95 -43.22 25.12
C PRO A 1172 5.80 -42.43 24.10
N THR A 1173 5.72 -42.73 22.81
CA THR A 1173 6.69 -42.27 21.80
C THR A 1173 6.11 -41.19 20.89
N ALA A 1174 6.70 -39.98 20.90
CA ALA A 1174 6.39 -38.95 19.92
C ALA A 1174 6.66 -39.42 18.46
N PRO A 1175 5.94 -38.92 17.45
CA PRO A 1175 4.98 -37.80 17.51
C PRO A 1175 3.56 -38.17 17.98
N LEU A 1176 3.24 -39.46 18.23
CA LEU A 1176 1.97 -39.91 18.83
C LEU A 1176 2.19 -40.52 20.21
N THR A 1177 1.93 -39.76 21.27
CA THR A 1177 1.84 -40.31 22.64
C THR A 1177 0.37 -40.55 22.99
N TYR A 1178 0.04 -41.77 23.42
CA TYR A 1178 -1.31 -42.14 23.85
C TYR A 1178 -1.27 -42.97 25.12
N GLU A 1179 -2.07 -42.59 26.12
CA GLU A 1179 -2.27 -43.34 27.35
C GLU A 1179 -3.77 -43.52 27.58
N LEU A 1180 -4.21 -44.74 27.87
CA LEU A 1180 -5.56 -45.06 28.33
C LEU A 1180 -5.43 -46.00 29.53
N LYS A 1181 -5.80 -45.52 30.71
CA LYS A 1181 -5.66 -46.25 31.98
C LYS A 1181 -7.00 -46.40 32.66
N PHE A 1182 -7.19 -47.57 33.28
CA PHE A 1182 -8.41 -47.91 33.99
C PHE A 1182 -8.11 -48.25 35.45
N ARG A 1183 -8.92 -47.74 36.37
CA ARG A 1183 -8.78 -48.01 37.81
C ARG A 1183 -10.16 -48.04 38.47
N ILE A 1184 -10.37 -48.99 39.38
CA ILE A 1184 -11.55 -48.98 40.27
C ILE A 1184 -11.18 -48.25 41.55
N ASP A 1185 -11.99 -47.26 41.94
CA ASP A 1185 -11.82 -46.44 43.15
C ASP A 1185 -13.19 -46.31 43.84
N ASP A 1186 -13.33 -46.80 45.07
CA ASP A 1186 -14.60 -46.86 45.82
C ASP A 1186 -15.82 -47.44 45.04
N GLY A 1187 -15.57 -48.42 44.17
CA GLY A 1187 -16.60 -49.09 43.35
C GLY A 1187 -16.92 -48.40 42.02
N ASP A 1188 -16.41 -47.19 41.80
CA ASP A 1188 -16.50 -46.47 40.53
C ASP A 1188 -15.37 -46.86 39.58
N LEU A 1189 -15.64 -46.87 38.29
CA LEU A 1189 -14.60 -47.02 37.26
C LEU A 1189 -14.09 -45.64 36.85
N ILE A 1190 -12.81 -45.36 37.15
CA ILE A 1190 -12.09 -44.17 36.67
C ILE A 1190 -11.29 -44.55 35.42
N VAL A 1191 -11.56 -43.85 34.33
CA VAL A 1191 -10.85 -43.96 33.05
C VAL A 1191 -10.12 -42.66 32.79
N THR A 1192 -8.80 -42.73 32.59
CA THR A 1192 -7.98 -41.56 32.21
C THR A 1192 -7.39 -41.80 30.82
N ARG A 1193 -7.54 -40.83 29.94
CA ARG A 1193 -7.01 -40.86 28.58
C ARG A 1193 -6.15 -39.63 28.33
N LYS A 1194 -4.96 -39.80 27.74
CA LYS A 1194 -4.09 -38.70 27.30
C LYS A 1194 -3.64 -38.97 25.86
N LEU A 1195 -3.87 -38.03 24.96
CA LEU A 1195 -3.38 -38.00 23.60
C LEU A 1195 -2.49 -36.76 23.44
N VAL A 1196 -1.26 -36.95 22.97
CA VAL A 1196 -0.39 -35.87 22.50
C VAL A 1196 0.03 -36.23 21.08
N LEU A 1197 -0.42 -35.42 20.13
CA LEU A 1197 -0.03 -35.47 18.74
C LEU A 1197 0.72 -34.18 18.42
N GLY A 1198 2.04 -34.25 18.26
CA GLY A 1198 2.86 -33.08 17.98
C GLY A 1198 3.36 -33.05 16.54
N PRO A 1199 3.93 -31.92 16.08
CA PRO A 1199 4.52 -31.84 14.76
C PRO A 1199 5.74 -32.76 14.70
N GLY A 1200 5.85 -33.47 13.59
CA GLY A 1200 6.81 -34.54 13.40
C GLY A 1200 6.47 -35.37 12.16
N ARG A 1201 7.31 -36.35 11.87
CA ARG A 1201 7.15 -37.23 10.70
C ARG A 1201 7.16 -38.69 11.14
N PHE A 1202 6.23 -39.49 10.61
CA PHE A 1202 6.38 -40.95 10.62
C PHE A 1202 6.95 -41.40 9.29
N LYS A 1203 8.05 -42.14 9.32
CA LYS A 1203 8.67 -42.69 8.11
C LYS A 1203 7.77 -43.80 7.52
N PRO A 1204 7.83 -44.07 6.21
CA PRO A 1204 7.09 -45.19 5.60
C PRO A 1204 7.31 -46.55 6.28
N ALA A 1205 8.51 -46.76 6.84
CA ALA A 1205 8.85 -47.98 7.59
C ALA A 1205 8.07 -48.12 8.91
N GLU A 1206 7.68 -47.01 9.53
CA GLU A 1206 6.97 -46.95 10.83
C GLU A 1206 5.44 -46.93 10.64
N TYR A 1207 4.96 -46.73 9.41
CA TYR A 1207 3.54 -46.57 9.12
C TYR A 1207 2.69 -47.78 9.51
N ASN A 1208 3.17 -49.01 9.27
CA ASN A 1208 2.43 -50.21 9.65
C ASN A 1208 2.32 -50.38 11.17
N ASP A 1209 3.35 -49.95 11.91
CA ASP A 1209 3.32 -49.96 13.36
C ASP A 1209 2.30 -48.93 13.86
N LEU A 1210 2.25 -47.73 13.27
CA LEU A 1210 1.23 -46.72 13.54
C LEU A 1210 -0.20 -47.23 13.24
N VAL A 1211 -0.41 -47.92 12.12
CA VAL A 1211 -1.70 -48.54 11.75
C VAL A 1211 -2.14 -49.53 12.83
N GLU A 1212 -1.25 -50.40 13.29
CA GLU A 1212 -1.58 -51.39 14.32
C GLU A 1212 -1.78 -50.73 15.70
N GLN A 1213 -1.01 -49.69 16.03
CA GLN A 1213 -1.22 -48.89 17.25
C GLN A 1213 -2.62 -48.26 17.26
N ILE A 1214 -3.03 -47.57 16.19
CA ILE A 1214 -4.35 -46.94 16.07
C ILE A 1214 -5.47 -47.99 16.12
N LYS A 1215 -5.26 -49.15 15.51
CA LYS A 1215 -6.21 -50.27 15.59
C LYS A 1215 -6.34 -50.82 17.01
N GLN A 1216 -5.25 -50.94 17.75
CA GLN A 1216 -5.27 -51.35 19.16
C GLN A 1216 -5.94 -50.28 20.06
N ILE A 1217 -5.70 -49.00 19.80
CA ILE A 1217 -6.42 -47.88 20.45
C ILE A 1217 -7.92 -48.05 20.23
N LYS A 1218 -8.35 -48.19 18.98
CA LYS A 1218 -9.76 -48.37 18.63
C LYS A 1218 -10.38 -49.61 19.31
N GLN A 1219 -9.69 -50.74 19.29
CA GLN A 1219 -10.16 -51.96 19.96
C GLN A 1219 -10.28 -51.81 21.48
N SER A 1220 -9.35 -51.08 22.10
CA SER A 1220 -9.41 -50.79 23.54
C SER A 1220 -10.58 -49.86 23.87
N GLU A 1221 -10.81 -48.81 23.08
CA GLU A 1221 -11.96 -47.89 23.24
C GLU A 1221 -13.32 -48.54 22.94
N ASP A 1222 -13.36 -49.54 22.05
CA ASP A 1222 -14.56 -50.33 21.72
C ASP A 1222 -14.77 -51.53 22.67
N SER A 1223 -13.90 -51.71 23.66
CA SER A 1223 -14.02 -52.81 24.62
C SER A 1223 -15.31 -52.69 25.44
N VAL A 1224 -16.02 -53.81 25.56
CA VAL A 1224 -17.30 -53.88 26.29
C VAL A 1224 -17.03 -54.00 27.78
N LEU A 1225 -17.44 -52.98 28.54
CA LEU A 1225 -17.48 -52.97 29.99
C LEU A 1225 -18.71 -53.76 30.46
N LYS A 1226 -18.54 -54.68 31.40
CA LYS A 1226 -19.63 -55.52 31.95
C LYS A 1226 -19.82 -55.28 33.44
N LEU A 1227 -21.05 -54.98 33.82
CA LEU A 1227 -21.49 -54.87 35.21
C LEU A 1227 -22.36 -56.08 35.55
N VAL A 1228 -22.14 -56.68 36.72
CA VAL A 1228 -22.95 -57.79 37.25
C VAL A 1228 -23.62 -57.39 38.55
N LYS A 1229 -24.77 -58.00 38.85
CA LYS A 1229 -25.42 -57.81 40.14
C LYS A 1229 -24.60 -58.45 41.25
N GLU A 1230 -24.42 -57.73 42.36
CA GLU A 1230 -23.71 -58.24 43.52
C GLU A 1230 -24.42 -59.50 44.05
N GLY A 1231 -23.70 -60.64 44.07
CA GLY A 1231 -24.23 -61.94 44.48
C GLY A 1231 -24.65 -62.90 43.36
N SER A 1232 -24.37 -62.58 42.08
CA SER A 1232 -24.54 -63.45 40.90
C SER A 1232 -23.27 -64.18 40.45
#